data_AF-A0A4R9IJW7-F1
#
_entry.id   AF-A0A4R9IJW7-F1
#
_cell.length_a   1.000
_cell.length_b   1.000
_cell.length_c   1.000
_cell.angle_alpha   90.00
_cell.angle_beta   90.00
_cell.angle_gamma   90.00
#
_symmetry.space_group_name_H-M   'P 1'
#
loop_
_entity.id
_entity.type
_entity.pdbx_description
1 polymer ?
#
loop_
_entity_poly.entity_id
_entity_poly.type
_entity_poly.pdbx_seq_one_letter_code
_entity_poly.pdbx_strand_id
1 'polypeptide(L)'
;MEPFSNPSDSETPLTGETTDPSFFIQLPKNIASYSITSQAILEELRVRHRRLEMHGSAEITPSLLLTVDSIPELLSKQVQLTEAQKSQVAIAEAFKELAGLTEHNKEPVVYFYPFFLQVDQKLTMRISMIAPQNKEKTDIVPFRRACFKYSIDLIDLLFKNRVNREFILEEENPGASLVRTDQKGNTYFFPTKLSYETELEIMIRKTMESFGYIPMKDFIQDVITRGKETAKLVEIIPGYHLILPNGSHNPEYVRHLAVQLDGLKNFSFPYLKRIANENKYIGFLEKLTQLEIGIPNRTEELLKIGSNLVPQITALLEEFPFDKITNDEGKRVSFSIRESLIILDKLSKRLREQKKEDAEEAVITLIKHLGTKIEDNTTNTLTLTKIDLKAEVKPLGLKTEKEIADAISKIVSSLSETYGCLEMKEDTFHVLFALDQKKLSKVETNTLTLAKTDSNYRNELPILDQIRMILKNRSDENIDKEEIPENEFEEEKDTNQIISSEPRISFSALQEKFHVPIGVFSFLTLASLITVISLIIGSLEYIVSGFILSFLVGLTLGYLYRSDGKKKQIPEKQSFPTSPKENRSQSIAKIAEGFIYPKKFNSIAEKVYDFKRLRNHIEDCVEDIKNQLPAVDQKKDSNKIVAEIEHAILQISVVMKIPEAIQLKNRPKELILSKADFRTILFRTQLAEYYRKEASIYKSDRDQMDYIQFIIRELEFGYNKYLK
;
A
#
# COMPACT_ATOMS: atom_id res chain seq x y z
N MET A 1 -25.31 -8.96 33.09
CA MET A 1 -23.87 -9.00 32.75
C MET A 1 -23.44 -10.44 32.92
N GLU A 2 -23.23 -11.14 31.81
CA GLU A 2 -22.78 -12.53 31.82
C GLU A 2 -21.35 -12.63 32.39
N PRO A 3 -21.02 -13.72 33.10
CA PRO A 3 -19.68 -13.92 33.65
C PRO A 3 -18.71 -14.18 32.51
N PHE A 4 -17.67 -13.35 32.40
CA PHE A 4 -16.56 -13.58 31.48
C PHE A 4 -15.82 -14.86 31.90
N SER A 5 -15.76 -15.83 30.99
CA SER A 5 -14.80 -16.93 31.05
C SER A 5 -13.39 -16.36 31.16
N ASN A 6 -12.66 -16.79 32.19
CA ASN A 6 -11.35 -16.27 32.54
C ASN A 6 -10.39 -16.31 31.34
N PRO A 7 -9.61 -15.25 31.10
CA PRO A 7 -8.48 -15.31 30.16
C PRO A 7 -7.30 -16.15 30.69
N SER A 8 -7.44 -16.81 31.85
CA SER A 8 -6.45 -17.72 32.42
C SER A 8 -6.54 -19.15 31.90
N ASP A 9 -7.57 -19.52 31.15
CA ASP A 9 -7.70 -20.88 30.60
C ASP A 9 -6.99 -21.04 29.25
N SER A 10 -6.37 -19.98 28.74
CA SER A 10 -5.22 -20.15 27.84
C SER A 10 -3.99 -20.33 28.69
N GLU A 11 -3.72 -21.58 29.07
CA GLU A 11 -2.38 -22.02 29.47
C GLU A 11 -1.39 -21.37 28.51
N THR A 12 -0.55 -20.51 29.04
CA THR A 12 0.74 -20.23 28.44
C THR A 12 1.51 -21.54 28.51
N PRO A 13 1.87 -22.20 27.39
CA PRO A 13 2.86 -23.26 27.47
C PRO A 13 4.22 -22.55 27.55
N LEU A 14 4.54 -22.07 28.75
CA LEU A 14 5.93 -21.95 29.15
C LEU A 14 6.37 -23.38 29.51
N THR A 15 7.25 -23.93 28.67
CA THR A 15 7.87 -25.26 28.72
C THR A 15 7.15 -26.38 27.95
N GLY A 16 7.89 -26.95 26.98
CA GLY A 16 7.67 -28.32 26.50
C GLY A 16 6.91 -28.44 25.17
N GLU A 17 7.61 -28.94 24.16
CA GLU A 17 7.09 -29.46 22.89
C GLU A 17 6.47 -28.44 21.92
N THR A 18 7.32 -27.85 21.09
CA THR A 18 6.97 -27.58 19.69
C THR A 18 6.60 -28.91 19.04
N THR A 19 5.36 -29.35 19.22
CA THR A 19 4.79 -30.37 18.34
C THR A 19 4.74 -29.73 16.96
N ASP A 20 5.45 -30.33 16.00
CA ASP A 20 5.36 -29.95 14.59
C ASP A 20 3.89 -29.77 14.22
N PRO A 21 3.52 -28.72 13.46
CA PRO A 21 2.13 -28.52 13.08
C PRO A 21 1.66 -29.80 12.40
N SER A 22 0.62 -30.44 12.97
CA SER A 22 0.03 -31.60 12.33
C SER A 22 -0.51 -31.16 10.98
N PHE A 23 0.22 -31.48 9.92
CA PHE A 23 -0.18 -31.21 8.54
C PHE A 23 -1.44 -31.98 8.13
N PHE A 24 -1.98 -32.78 9.04
CA PHE A 24 -3.13 -33.64 8.81
C PHE A 24 -4.22 -33.41 9.85
N ILE A 25 -5.47 -33.34 9.39
CA ILE A 25 -6.67 -33.44 10.21
C ILE A 25 -7.23 -34.86 10.11
N GLN A 26 -7.57 -35.49 11.24
CA GLN A 26 -8.00 -36.90 11.28
C GLN A 26 -9.52 -37.03 11.24
N LEU A 27 -9.99 -38.12 10.64
CA LEU A 27 -11.40 -38.48 10.66
C LEU A 27 -11.82 -38.82 12.11
N PRO A 28 -12.95 -38.28 12.61
CA PRO A 28 -13.43 -38.59 13.95
C PRO A 28 -13.60 -40.10 14.14
N LYS A 29 -12.84 -40.68 15.08
CA LYS A 29 -12.87 -42.11 15.40
C LYS A 29 -14.21 -42.55 16.02
N ASN A 30 -14.87 -41.64 16.73
CA ASN A 30 -16.18 -41.87 17.34
C ASN A 30 -17.11 -40.68 17.08
N ILE A 31 -17.81 -40.66 15.95
CA ILE A 31 -18.74 -39.58 15.61
C ILE A 31 -19.87 -39.45 16.65
N ALA A 32 -20.23 -40.56 17.32
CA ALA A 32 -21.30 -40.56 18.33
C ALA A 32 -20.91 -39.84 19.64
N SER A 33 -19.61 -39.61 19.90
CA SER A 33 -19.17 -38.78 21.04
C SER A 33 -19.32 -37.29 20.80
N TYR A 34 -19.65 -36.87 19.57
CA TYR A 34 -19.88 -35.48 19.23
C TYR A 34 -21.35 -35.08 19.42
N SER A 35 -21.60 -33.84 19.82
CA SER A 35 -22.96 -33.30 19.87
C SER A 35 -23.68 -33.40 18.53
N ILE A 36 -25.01 -33.44 18.55
CA ILE A 36 -25.83 -33.52 17.31
C ILE A 36 -25.55 -32.31 16.40
N THR A 37 -25.31 -31.13 16.99
CA THR A 37 -24.90 -29.91 16.26
C THR A 37 -23.53 -30.08 15.59
N SER A 38 -22.53 -30.64 16.29
CA SER A 38 -21.22 -30.96 15.69
C SER A 38 -21.32 -31.96 14.55
N GLN A 39 -22.13 -33.02 14.71
CA GLN A 39 -22.37 -34.00 13.66
C GLN A 39 -23.01 -33.37 12.42
N ALA A 40 -23.97 -32.47 12.61
CA ALA A 40 -24.60 -31.72 11.52
C ALA A 40 -23.62 -30.81 10.77
N ILE A 41 -22.73 -30.12 11.49
CA ILE A 41 -21.68 -29.28 10.88
C ILE A 41 -20.70 -30.13 10.07
N LEU A 42 -20.27 -31.29 10.60
CA LEU A 42 -19.41 -32.23 9.89
C LEU A 42 -20.08 -32.74 8.60
N GLU A 43 -21.37 -33.02 8.63
CA GLU A 43 -22.12 -33.44 7.44
C GLU A 43 -22.22 -32.33 6.39
N GLU A 44 -22.47 -31.09 6.79
CA GLU A 44 -22.45 -29.95 5.85
C GLU A 44 -21.06 -29.74 5.23
N LEU A 45 -19.99 -29.86 6.04
CA LEU A 45 -18.61 -29.84 5.55
C LEU A 45 -18.38 -30.96 4.53
N ARG A 46 -18.95 -32.16 4.77
CA ARG A 46 -18.87 -33.29 3.85
C ARG A 46 -19.55 -33.05 2.53
N VAL A 47 -20.80 -32.59 2.58
CA VAL A 47 -21.56 -32.30 1.37
C VAL A 47 -20.86 -31.20 0.56
N ARG A 48 -20.36 -30.14 1.23
CA ARG A 48 -19.69 -29.03 0.57
C ARG A 48 -18.36 -29.45 -0.05
N HIS A 49 -17.53 -30.19 0.67
CA HIS A 49 -16.22 -30.61 0.18
C HIS A 49 -16.34 -31.60 -0.99
N ARG A 50 -17.28 -32.55 -0.94
CA ARG A 50 -17.55 -33.45 -2.08
C ARG A 50 -18.00 -32.69 -3.33
N ARG A 51 -18.79 -31.63 -3.19
CA ARG A 51 -19.14 -30.77 -4.34
C ARG A 51 -17.89 -30.15 -4.95
N LEU A 52 -16.97 -29.64 -4.14
CA LEU A 52 -15.72 -29.05 -4.61
C LEU A 52 -14.82 -30.06 -5.33
N GLU A 53 -14.69 -31.28 -4.83
CA GLU A 53 -13.92 -32.36 -5.48
C GLU A 53 -14.49 -32.72 -6.87
N MET A 54 -15.82 -32.75 -7.01
CA MET A 54 -16.50 -33.06 -8.27
C MET A 54 -16.34 -31.95 -9.34
N HIS A 55 -15.90 -30.76 -8.97
CA HIS A 55 -15.72 -29.62 -9.88
C HIS A 55 -14.35 -29.57 -10.57
N GLY A 56 -13.43 -30.51 -10.28
CA GLY A 56 -12.18 -30.71 -11.04
C GLY A 56 -11.20 -29.53 -11.03
N SER A 57 -11.44 -28.48 -10.24
CA SER A 57 -10.54 -27.34 -10.13
C SER A 57 -9.25 -27.75 -9.44
N ALA A 58 -8.12 -27.63 -10.14
CA ALA A 58 -6.78 -27.90 -9.59
C ALA A 58 -6.39 -26.96 -8.43
N GLU A 59 -7.11 -25.84 -8.25
CA GLU A 59 -6.82 -24.82 -7.23
C GLU A 59 -8.04 -24.60 -6.32
N ILE A 60 -7.85 -24.76 -5.01
CA ILE A 60 -8.90 -24.54 -3.99
C ILE A 60 -9.22 -23.04 -3.96
N THR A 61 -10.48 -22.67 -4.23
CA THR A 61 -10.93 -21.26 -4.16
C THR A 61 -11.60 -21.00 -2.81
N PRO A 62 -11.04 -20.13 -1.94
CA PRO A 62 -11.55 -19.95 -0.58
C PRO A 62 -12.98 -19.41 -0.48
N SER A 63 -13.45 -18.64 -1.46
CA SER A 63 -14.83 -18.15 -1.51
C SER A 63 -15.89 -19.24 -1.67
N LEU A 64 -15.50 -20.44 -2.09
CA LEU A 64 -16.40 -21.59 -2.23
C LEU A 64 -16.43 -22.47 -0.98
N LEU A 65 -15.46 -22.29 -0.07
CA LEU A 65 -15.34 -23.05 1.16
C LEU A 65 -16.43 -22.68 2.16
N LEU A 66 -16.69 -23.58 3.09
CA LEU A 66 -17.64 -23.34 4.16
C LEU A 66 -17.00 -22.46 5.23
N THR A 67 -17.68 -21.37 5.61
CA THR A 67 -17.18 -20.43 6.60
C THR A 67 -18.04 -20.42 7.85
N VAL A 68 -17.43 -20.08 8.99
CA VAL A 68 -18.08 -20.09 10.31
C VAL A 68 -19.36 -19.25 10.33
N ASP A 69 -19.37 -18.08 9.68
CA ASP A 69 -20.51 -17.17 9.58
C ASP A 69 -21.70 -17.75 8.79
N SER A 70 -21.48 -18.75 7.93
CA SER A 70 -22.54 -19.40 7.14
C SER A 70 -23.28 -20.52 7.88
N ILE A 71 -22.70 -21.03 8.98
CA ILE A 71 -23.23 -22.19 9.71
C ILE A 71 -24.63 -21.94 10.31
N PRO A 72 -24.91 -20.80 10.97
CA PRO A 72 -26.24 -20.56 11.53
C PRO A 72 -27.35 -20.67 10.48
N GLU A 73 -27.14 -20.09 9.29
CA GLU A 73 -28.12 -20.14 8.20
C GLU A 73 -28.31 -21.57 7.68
N LEU A 74 -27.24 -22.35 7.55
CA LEU A 74 -27.33 -23.73 7.08
C LEU A 74 -28.03 -24.64 8.07
N LEU A 75 -27.68 -24.57 9.35
CA LEU A 75 -28.32 -25.39 10.39
C LEU A 75 -29.78 -25.00 10.60
N SER A 76 -30.15 -23.72 10.37
CA SER A 76 -31.55 -23.28 10.42
C SER A 76 -32.45 -24.02 9.43
N LYS A 77 -31.88 -24.43 8.27
CA LYS A 77 -32.58 -25.17 7.20
C LYS A 77 -32.66 -26.68 7.47
N GLN A 78 -31.96 -27.20 8.47
CA GLN A 78 -32.00 -28.61 8.81
C GLN A 78 -33.22 -28.95 9.67
N VAL A 79 -34.11 -29.79 9.12
CA VAL A 79 -35.35 -30.23 9.77
C VAL A 79 -35.09 -31.15 10.96
N GLN A 80 -33.95 -31.84 10.98
CA GLN A 80 -33.60 -32.84 11.99
C GLN A 80 -33.10 -32.22 13.30
N LEU A 81 -32.75 -30.93 13.30
CA LEU A 81 -32.27 -30.23 14.48
C LEU A 81 -33.42 -29.55 15.24
N THR A 82 -33.39 -29.66 16.56
CA THR A 82 -34.27 -28.89 17.45
C THR A 82 -33.84 -27.42 17.52
N GLU A 83 -34.72 -26.52 17.94
CA GLU A 83 -34.39 -25.08 18.09
C GLU A 83 -33.25 -24.85 19.09
N ALA A 84 -33.14 -25.67 20.15
CA ALA A 84 -32.01 -25.61 21.08
C ALA A 84 -30.68 -25.96 20.39
N GLN A 85 -30.67 -26.93 19.48
CA GLN A 85 -29.47 -27.37 18.74
C GLN A 85 -29.07 -26.40 17.62
N LYS A 86 -30.01 -25.58 17.14
CA LYS A 86 -29.76 -24.49 16.18
C LYS A 86 -29.30 -23.20 16.86
N SER A 87 -29.37 -23.13 18.19
CA SER A 87 -29.01 -21.93 18.94
C SER A 87 -27.53 -21.58 18.76
N GLN A 88 -27.23 -20.29 18.88
CA GLN A 88 -25.87 -19.78 18.77
C GLN A 88 -24.93 -20.37 19.83
N VAL A 89 -25.44 -20.63 21.04
CA VAL A 89 -24.69 -21.29 22.13
C VAL A 89 -24.30 -22.72 21.73
N ALA A 90 -25.25 -23.50 21.19
CA ALA A 90 -24.96 -24.85 20.72
C ALA A 90 -23.94 -24.87 19.58
N ILE A 91 -24.01 -23.90 18.66
CA ILE A 91 -23.04 -23.75 17.57
C ILE A 91 -21.64 -23.40 18.12
N ALA A 92 -21.56 -22.50 19.10
CA ALA A 92 -20.30 -22.12 19.75
C ALA A 92 -19.64 -23.32 20.47
N GLU A 93 -20.42 -24.10 21.22
CA GLU A 93 -19.95 -25.34 21.85
C GLU A 93 -19.51 -26.37 20.81
N ALA A 94 -20.27 -26.54 19.73
CA ALA A 94 -19.92 -27.43 18.64
C ALA A 94 -18.59 -27.04 17.98
N PHE A 95 -18.32 -25.76 17.74
CA PHE A 95 -17.03 -25.36 17.18
C PHE A 95 -15.86 -25.63 18.13
N LYS A 96 -16.03 -25.42 19.45
CA LYS A 96 -15.00 -25.79 20.44
C LYS A 96 -14.74 -27.30 20.44
N GLU A 97 -15.81 -28.09 20.38
CA GLU A 97 -15.75 -29.55 20.31
C GLU A 97 -15.01 -30.03 19.05
N LEU A 98 -15.33 -29.46 17.89
CA LEU A 98 -14.70 -29.78 16.60
C LEU A 98 -13.24 -29.30 16.50
N ALA A 99 -12.89 -28.22 17.22
CA ALA A 99 -11.54 -27.70 17.33
C ALA A 99 -10.66 -28.46 18.34
N GLY A 100 -11.20 -29.45 19.06
CA GLY A 100 -10.44 -30.21 20.06
C GLY A 100 -10.26 -29.46 21.40
N LEU A 101 -11.09 -28.46 21.68
CA LEU A 101 -10.96 -27.56 22.85
C LEU A 101 -11.87 -27.96 24.02
N THR A 102 -12.32 -29.21 24.07
CA THR A 102 -13.20 -29.73 25.14
C THR A 102 -12.52 -30.84 25.91
N GLU A 103 -12.97 -31.11 27.14
CA GLU A 103 -12.36 -32.15 27.99
C GLU A 103 -12.44 -33.55 27.37
N HIS A 104 -13.54 -33.85 26.65
CA HIS A 104 -13.81 -35.17 26.08
C HIS A 104 -13.32 -35.35 24.64
N ASN A 105 -13.25 -34.27 23.85
CA ASN A 105 -12.76 -34.30 22.47
C ASN A 105 -11.54 -33.37 22.38
N LYS A 106 -10.33 -33.95 22.57
CA LYS A 106 -9.03 -33.25 22.55
C LYS A 106 -8.34 -33.28 21.18
N GLU A 107 -8.72 -34.21 20.30
CA GLU A 107 -8.19 -34.29 18.94
C GLU A 107 -9.03 -33.36 18.02
N PRO A 108 -8.42 -32.38 17.34
CA PRO A 108 -9.14 -31.53 16.39
C PRO A 108 -9.58 -32.37 15.18
N VAL A 109 -10.83 -32.19 14.77
CA VAL A 109 -11.44 -32.88 13.60
C VAL A 109 -11.84 -31.90 12.49
N VAL A 110 -11.86 -30.60 12.81
CA VAL A 110 -12.01 -29.51 11.85
C VAL A 110 -10.82 -28.58 11.98
N TYR A 111 -10.22 -28.23 10.85
CA TYR A 111 -9.20 -27.19 10.78
C TYR A 111 -9.85 -25.85 10.42
N PHE A 112 -9.55 -24.83 11.21
CA PHE A 112 -10.06 -23.46 11.04
C PHE A 112 -8.95 -22.56 10.54
N TYR A 113 -9.21 -21.80 9.47
CA TYR A 113 -8.21 -20.90 8.92
C TYR A 113 -8.84 -19.58 8.42
N PRO A 114 -8.37 -18.41 8.90
CA PRO A 114 -8.80 -17.12 8.43
C PRO A 114 -8.38 -16.82 6.99
N PHE A 115 -9.20 -16.04 6.29
CA PHE A 115 -8.83 -15.39 5.04
C PHE A 115 -9.52 -14.04 4.94
N PHE A 116 -8.90 -13.14 4.18
CA PHE A 116 -9.44 -11.81 3.92
C PHE A 116 -10.23 -11.76 2.62
N LEU A 117 -11.23 -10.88 2.60
CA LEU A 117 -12.04 -10.60 1.44
C LEU A 117 -12.49 -9.14 1.44
N GLN A 118 -12.63 -8.59 0.23
CA GLN A 118 -13.12 -7.24 0.03
C GLN A 118 -14.61 -7.30 -0.29
N VAL A 119 -15.45 -6.80 0.61
CA VAL A 119 -16.91 -6.70 0.44
C VAL A 119 -17.28 -5.24 0.59
N ASP A 120 -17.97 -4.68 -0.41
CA ASP A 120 -18.41 -3.28 -0.44
C ASP A 120 -17.29 -2.29 -0.10
N GLN A 121 -16.11 -2.52 -0.68
CA GLN A 121 -14.87 -1.75 -0.44
C GLN A 121 -14.29 -1.84 0.98
N LYS A 122 -14.89 -2.63 1.88
CA LYS A 122 -14.36 -2.92 3.22
C LYS A 122 -13.62 -4.25 3.24
N LEU A 123 -12.47 -4.24 3.91
CA LEU A 123 -11.74 -5.45 4.22
C LEU A 123 -12.43 -6.20 5.36
N THR A 124 -12.83 -7.45 5.10
CA THR A 124 -13.48 -8.32 6.09
C THR A 124 -12.67 -9.60 6.23
N MET A 125 -12.55 -10.11 7.46
CA MET A 125 -11.96 -11.41 7.74
C MET A 125 -13.09 -12.44 7.87
N ARG A 126 -12.97 -13.58 7.19
CA ARG A 126 -13.81 -14.77 7.41
C ARG A 126 -12.94 -15.95 7.80
N ILE A 127 -13.56 -16.93 8.44
CA ILE A 127 -12.88 -18.13 8.93
C ILE A 127 -13.45 -19.32 8.18
N SER A 128 -12.60 -19.95 7.38
CA SER A 128 -12.93 -21.14 6.60
C SER A 128 -12.70 -22.41 7.42
N MET A 129 -13.46 -23.45 7.12
CA MET A 129 -13.38 -24.75 7.77
C MET A 129 -13.10 -25.87 6.77
N ILE A 130 -12.31 -26.86 7.19
CA ILE A 130 -12.12 -28.12 6.45
C ILE A 130 -12.11 -29.30 7.42
N ALA A 131 -12.77 -30.38 7.00
CA ALA A 131 -12.79 -31.66 7.69
C ALA A 131 -12.42 -32.78 6.69
N PRO A 132 -11.88 -33.90 7.16
CA PRO A 132 -11.64 -35.08 6.33
C PRO A 132 -12.95 -35.78 5.96
N GLN A 133 -13.04 -36.29 4.72
CA GLN A 133 -14.31 -36.75 4.14
C GLN A 133 -14.38 -38.23 3.82
N ASN A 134 -13.33 -38.74 3.17
CA ASN A 134 -13.28 -40.12 2.69
C ASN A 134 -11.96 -40.82 3.06
N LYS A 135 -10.95 -40.06 3.53
CA LYS A 135 -9.65 -40.57 3.96
C LYS A 135 -9.57 -40.45 5.48
N GLU A 136 -8.89 -41.41 6.13
CA GLU A 136 -8.66 -41.39 7.59
C GLU A 136 -7.96 -40.10 8.06
N LYS A 137 -7.25 -39.43 7.15
CA LYS A 137 -6.66 -38.12 7.37
C LYS A 137 -6.66 -37.28 6.09
N THR A 138 -6.75 -35.96 6.24
CA THR A 138 -6.66 -34.98 5.14
C THR A 138 -5.47 -34.04 5.36
N ASP A 139 -4.65 -33.86 4.32
CA ASP A 139 -3.58 -32.86 4.32
C ASP A 139 -4.19 -31.44 4.25
N ILE A 140 -3.91 -30.63 5.27
CA ILE A 140 -4.42 -29.25 5.38
C ILE A 140 -3.53 -28.23 4.65
N VAL A 141 -2.33 -28.59 4.21
CA VAL A 141 -1.37 -27.67 3.58
C VAL A 141 -1.93 -27.02 2.31
N PRO A 142 -2.54 -27.75 1.36
CA PRO A 142 -3.13 -27.13 0.17
C PRO A 142 -4.24 -26.14 0.52
N PHE A 143 -5.05 -26.46 1.53
CA PHE A 143 -6.13 -25.61 2.02
C PHE A 143 -5.59 -24.33 2.65
N ARG A 144 -4.65 -24.44 3.60
CA ARG A 144 -3.98 -23.30 4.26
C ARG A 144 -3.33 -22.38 3.23
N ARG A 145 -2.57 -22.95 2.29
CA ARG A 145 -1.92 -22.20 1.20
C ARG A 145 -2.92 -21.46 0.33
N ALA A 146 -4.04 -22.09 -0.01
CA ALA A 146 -5.08 -21.45 -0.82
C ALA A 146 -5.75 -20.27 -0.09
N CYS A 147 -6.15 -20.47 1.17
CA CYS A 147 -6.73 -19.40 2.00
C CYS A 147 -5.75 -18.24 2.20
N PHE A 148 -4.48 -18.54 2.48
CA PHE A 148 -3.46 -17.51 2.65
C PHE A 148 -3.16 -16.79 1.32
N LYS A 149 -2.96 -17.54 0.22
CA LYS A 149 -2.70 -16.98 -1.11
C LYS A 149 -3.79 -15.99 -1.53
N TYR A 150 -5.05 -16.32 -1.30
CA TYR A 150 -6.18 -15.43 -1.59
C TYR A 150 -6.13 -14.12 -0.79
N SER A 151 -5.48 -14.15 0.38
CA SER A 151 -5.39 -13.03 1.30
C SER A 151 -4.13 -12.16 1.10
N ILE A 152 -3.14 -12.60 0.31
CA ILE A 152 -1.81 -11.94 0.23
C ILE A 152 -1.94 -10.46 -0.11
N ASP A 153 -2.62 -10.12 -1.21
CA ASP A 153 -2.74 -8.73 -1.67
C ASP A 153 -3.50 -7.87 -0.64
N LEU A 154 -4.46 -8.47 0.06
CA LEU A 154 -5.27 -7.82 1.07
C LEU A 154 -4.51 -7.62 2.40
N ILE A 155 -3.65 -8.56 2.77
CA ILE A 155 -2.70 -8.43 3.89
C ILE A 155 -1.69 -7.31 3.56
N ASP A 156 -1.20 -7.27 2.33
CA ASP A 156 -0.29 -6.20 1.88
C ASP A 156 -0.95 -4.82 1.92
N LEU A 157 -2.24 -4.75 1.57
CA LEU A 157 -3.05 -3.54 1.75
C LEU A 157 -3.26 -3.21 3.23
N LEU A 158 -3.47 -4.20 4.09
CA LEU A 158 -3.63 -4.01 5.54
C LEU A 158 -2.36 -3.41 6.15
N PHE A 159 -1.18 -3.93 5.80
CA PHE A 159 0.09 -3.34 6.21
C PHE A 159 0.20 -1.88 5.77
N LYS A 160 -0.10 -1.59 4.49
CA LYS A 160 -0.05 -0.22 3.94
C LYS A 160 -1.01 0.73 4.68
N ASN A 161 -2.22 0.27 4.99
CA ASN A 161 -3.21 1.07 5.70
C ASN A 161 -2.79 1.30 7.16
N ARG A 162 -2.20 0.30 7.80
CA ARG A 162 -1.76 0.38 9.20
C ARG A 162 -0.56 1.30 9.38
N VAL A 163 0.35 1.34 8.41
CA VAL A 163 1.46 2.31 8.33
C VAL A 163 0.99 3.76 8.39
N ASN A 164 -0.09 4.08 7.67
CA ASN A 164 -0.63 5.44 7.61
C ASN A 164 -1.48 5.81 8.83
N ARG A 165 -1.72 4.87 9.74
CA ARG A 165 -2.55 5.09 10.92
C ARG A 165 -1.64 5.22 12.14
N GLU A 166 -1.61 6.41 12.70
CA GLU A 166 -0.85 6.70 13.89
C GLU A 166 -1.37 5.89 15.10
N PHE A 167 -0.45 5.31 15.89
CA PHE A 167 -0.80 4.66 17.15
C PHE A 167 -1.16 5.73 18.20
N ILE A 168 -2.45 5.81 18.54
CA ILE A 168 -2.98 6.80 19.48
C ILE A 168 -2.67 6.34 20.91
N LEU A 169 -1.99 7.20 21.66
CA LEU A 169 -1.67 7.00 23.07
C LEU A 169 -2.65 7.78 23.95
N GLU A 170 -2.93 7.25 25.13
CA GLU A 170 -3.62 8.01 26.18
C GLU A 170 -2.75 9.20 26.62
N GLU A 171 -3.36 10.33 26.99
CA GLU A 171 -2.60 11.54 27.38
C GLU A 171 -1.81 11.34 28.68
N GLU A 172 -2.39 10.58 29.62
CA GLU A 172 -1.80 10.21 30.89
C GLU A 172 -1.76 8.69 31.05
N ASN A 173 -0.69 8.18 31.66
CA ASN A 173 -0.46 6.75 31.91
C ASN A 173 -0.62 5.87 30.66
N PRO A 174 0.12 6.14 29.56
CA PRO A 174 -0.02 5.41 28.30
C PRO A 174 0.20 3.90 28.44
N GLY A 175 0.93 3.46 29.49
CA GLY A 175 1.21 2.07 29.85
C GLY A 175 0.09 1.34 30.57
N ALA A 176 -1.00 2.01 30.97
CA ALA A 176 -2.11 1.41 31.69
C ALA A 176 -2.73 0.24 30.93
N SER A 177 -2.77 0.33 29.59
CA SER A 177 -3.28 -0.73 28.72
C SER A 177 -2.51 -2.07 28.85
N LEU A 178 -1.25 -2.06 29.30
CA LEU A 178 -0.44 -3.27 29.49
C LEU A 178 -0.70 -3.98 30.82
N VAL A 179 -1.35 -3.31 31.77
CA VAL A 179 -1.56 -3.79 33.13
C VAL A 179 -3.03 -4.15 33.31
N ARG A 180 -3.31 -5.29 33.95
CA ARG A 180 -4.68 -5.69 34.32
C ARG A 180 -4.72 -6.29 35.70
N THR A 181 -5.78 -6.00 36.45
CA THR A 181 -6.02 -6.59 37.77
C THR A 181 -7.16 -7.59 37.66
N ASP A 182 -6.97 -8.80 38.21
CA ASP A 182 -8.02 -9.81 38.27
C ASP A 182 -9.04 -9.51 39.40
N GLN A 183 -10.12 -10.28 39.45
CA GLN A 183 -11.16 -10.14 40.49
C GLN A 183 -10.65 -10.43 41.91
N LYS A 184 -9.50 -11.11 42.04
CA LYS A 184 -8.84 -11.42 43.31
C LYS A 184 -7.87 -10.31 43.74
N GLY A 185 -7.72 -9.26 42.93
CA GLY A 185 -6.80 -8.15 43.19
C GLY A 185 -5.36 -8.38 42.72
N ASN A 186 -5.06 -9.49 42.03
CA ASN A 186 -3.72 -9.74 41.49
C ASN A 186 -3.52 -8.95 40.20
N THR A 187 -2.45 -8.16 40.16
CA THR A 187 -2.04 -7.39 38.99
C THR A 187 -1.19 -8.25 38.05
N TYR A 188 -1.47 -8.23 36.75
CA TYR A 188 -0.75 -8.91 35.67
C TYR A 188 -0.22 -7.87 34.67
N PHE A 189 0.92 -8.17 34.06
CA PHE A 189 1.55 -7.33 33.05
C PHE A 189 1.75 -8.12 31.76
N PHE A 190 1.34 -7.53 30.64
CA PHE A 190 1.37 -8.15 29.32
C PHE A 190 2.28 -7.34 28.38
N PRO A 191 3.60 -7.49 28.48
CA PRO A 191 4.55 -6.65 27.74
C PRO A 191 4.41 -6.80 26.22
N THR A 192 4.00 -7.95 25.71
CA THR A 192 3.83 -8.22 24.28
C THR A 192 2.46 -7.78 23.74
N LYS A 193 1.58 -7.20 24.56
CA LYS A 193 0.19 -6.87 24.17
C LYS A 193 0.07 -5.86 23.04
N LEU A 194 1.09 -5.05 22.78
CA LEU A 194 1.12 -4.08 21.67
C LEU A 194 1.69 -4.68 20.39
N SER A 195 2.08 -5.95 20.41
CA SER A 195 2.57 -6.64 19.22
C SER A 195 1.51 -6.66 18.12
N TYR A 196 1.99 -6.66 16.89
CA TYR A 196 1.12 -6.86 15.74
C TYR A 196 0.41 -8.23 15.77
N GLU A 197 1.04 -9.25 16.36
CA GLU A 197 0.39 -10.54 16.66
C GLU A 197 -0.85 -10.38 17.53
N THR A 198 -0.80 -9.52 18.55
CA THR A 198 -1.97 -9.24 19.40
C THR A 198 -3.05 -8.50 18.62
N GLU A 199 -2.67 -7.59 17.71
CA GLU A 199 -3.62 -6.91 16.83
C GLU A 199 -4.36 -7.92 15.91
N LEU A 200 -3.64 -8.89 15.35
CA LEU A 200 -4.21 -9.99 14.57
C LEU A 200 -5.10 -10.90 15.42
N GLU A 201 -4.67 -11.23 16.65
CA GLU A 201 -5.47 -12.03 17.57
C GLU A 201 -6.79 -11.33 17.95
N ILE A 202 -6.76 -10.02 18.20
CA ILE A 202 -7.97 -9.22 18.43
C ILE A 202 -8.90 -9.26 17.22
N MET A 203 -8.35 -9.22 16.00
CA MET A 203 -9.14 -9.33 14.79
C MET A 203 -9.84 -10.69 14.69
N ILE A 204 -9.13 -11.79 14.96
CA ILE A 204 -9.68 -13.14 14.98
C ILE A 204 -10.77 -13.26 16.07
N ARG A 205 -10.51 -12.75 17.28
CA ARG A 205 -11.47 -12.73 18.39
C ARG A 205 -12.75 -11.99 18.01
N LYS A 206 -12.64 -10.85 17.33
CA LYS A 206 -13.79 -10.10 16.83
C LYS A 206 -14.58 -10.88 15.78
N THR A 207 -13.90 -11.55 14.85
CA THR A 207 -14.57 -12.41 13.85
C THR A 207 -15.27 -13.62 14.51
N MET A 208 -14.75 -14.11 15.63
CA MET A 208 -15.30 -15.23 16.39
C MET A 208 -16.18 -14.82 17.58
N GLU A 209 -16.51 -13.53 17.74
CA GLU A 209 -17.19 -13.01 18.94
C GLU A 209 -18.51 -13.75 19.23
N SER A 210 -19.24 -14.06 18.16
CA SER A 210 -20.51 -14.79 18.19
C SER A 210 -20.40 -16.28 18.52
N PHE A 211 -19.19 -16.86 18.47
CA PHE A 211 -18.96 -18.29 18.45
C PHE A 211 -17.93 -18.77 19.48
N GLY A 212 -17.31 -17.84 20.20
CA GLY A 212 -16.20 -18.12 21.10
C GLY A 212 -14.86 -18.21 20.36
N TYR A 213 -13.80 -17.72 21.00
CA TYR A 213 -12.48 -17.66 20.39
C TYR A 213 -11.86 -19.05 20.20
N ILE A 214 -11.35 -19.30 18.99
CA ILE A 214 -10.53 -20.46 18.64
C ILE A 214 -9.13 -19.94 18.26
N PRO A 215 -8.05 -20.38 18.91
CA PRO A 215 -6.70 -19.94 18.58
C PRO A 215 -6.27 -20.38 17.17
N MET A 216 -5.89 -19.44 16.32
CA MET A 216 -5.46 -19.69 14.93
C MET A 216 -4.02 -19.23 14.72
N LYS A 217 -3.08 -19.82 15.49
CA LYS A 217 -1.66 -19.43 15.54
C LYS A 217 -0.96 -19.54 14.18
N ASP A 218 -1.34 -20.54 13.36
CA ASP A 218 -0.82 -20.74 12.01
C ASP A 218 -0.99 -19.51 11.11
N PHE A 219 -2.17 -18.89 11.15
CA PHE A 219 -2.46 -17.72 10.35
C PHE A 219 -1.65 -16.51 10.80
N ILE A 220 -1.52 -16.31 12.11
CA ILE A 220 -0.66 -15.26 12.67
C ILE A 220 0.77 -15.48 12.17
N GLN A 221 1.30 -16.70 12.27
CA GLN A 221 2.64 -17.02 11.80
C GLN A 221 2.82 -16.77 10.30
N ASP A 222 1.85 -17.11 9.46
CA ASP A 222 1.92 -16.87 8.01
C ASP A 222 1.93 -15.37 7.68
N VAL A 223 1.08 -14.58 8.35
CA VAL A 223 1.05 -13.12 8.19
C VAL A 223 2.38 -12.49 8.65
N ILE A 224 2.91 -12.91 9.80
CA ILE A 224 4.20 -12.42 10.29
C ILE A 224 5.33 -12.78 9.33
N THR A 225 5.35 -14.02 8.82
CA THR A 225 6.35 -14.48 7.85
C THR A 225 6.30 -13.62 6.58
N ARG A 226 5.10 -13.36 6.03
CA ARG A 226 4.93 -12.47 4.88
C ARG A 226 5.39 -11.04 5.16
N GLY A 227 5.10 -10.50 6.34
CA GLY A 227 5.53 -9.16 6.71
C GLY A 227 7.05 -9.04 6.86
N LYS A 228 7.72 -10.09 7.33
CA LYS A 228 9.20 -10.18 7.37
C LYS A 228 9.80 -10.27 5.96
N GLU A 229 9.27 -11.16 5.11
CA GLU A 229 9.75 -11.34 3.72
C GLU A 229 9.61 -10.06 2.88
N THR A 230 8.58 -9.26 3.17
CA THR A 230 8.33 -7.98 2.48
C THR A 230 8.98 -6.78 3.17
N ALA A 231 9.78 -6.99 4.23
CA ALA A 231 10.41 -5.94 5.04
C ALA A 231 9.44 -4.89 5.62
N LYS A 232 8.17 -5.26 5.83
CA LYS A 232 7.13 -4.40 6.42
C LYS A 232 7.01 -4.55 7.94
N LEU A 233 7.55 -5.65 8.49
CA LEU A 233 7.56 -5.94 9.91
C LEU A 233 9.00 -5.98 10.45
N VAL A 234 9.19 -5.42 11.63
CA VAL A 234 10.43 -5.58 12.41
C VAL A 234 10.16 -6.36 13.69
N GLU A 235 10.97 -7.37 13.90
CA GLU A 235 11.00 -8.13 15.15
C GLU A 235 11.77 -7.35 16.23
N ILE A 236 11.12 -7.12 17.38
CA ILE A 236 11.75 -6.59 18.58
C ILE A 236 12.26 -7.76 19.42
N ILE A 237 11.36 -8.71 19.71
CA ILE A 237 11.61 -10.02 20.29
C ILE A 237 10.68 -11.05 19.62
N PRO A 238 10.93 -12.36 19.72
CA PRO A 238 9.99 -13.37 19.24
C PRO A 238 8.59 -13.17 19.84
N GLY A 239 7.57 -13.07 18.98
CA GLY A 239 6.18 -12.78 19.39
C GLY A 239 5.87 -11.29 19.58
N TYR A 240 6.79 -10.38 19.24
CA TYR A 240 6.56 -8.94 19.26
C TYR A 240 7.11 -8.27 18.00
N HIS A 241 6.24 -8.14 17.00
CA HIS A 241 6.53 -7.40 15.78
C HIS A 241 5.87 -6.04 15.74
N LEU A 242 6.58 -5.09 15.12
CA LEU A 242 6.08 -3.75 14.80
C LEU A 242 5.95 -3.59 13.29
N ILE A 243 4.91 -2.88 12.87
CA ILE A 243 4.79 -2.40 11.49
C ILE A 243 5.58 -1.11 11.38
N LEU A 244 6.50 -1.04 10.41
CA LEU A 244 7.26 0.17 10.17
C LEU A 244 6.62 1.04 9.09
N PRO A 245 6.49 2.37 9.31
CA PRO A 245 6.18 3.28 8.23
C PRO A 245 7.27 3.32 7.15
N ASN A 246 6.89 3.78 5.96
CA ASN A 246 7.85 3.99 4.88
C ASN A 246 8.78 5.15 5.24
N GLY A 247 10.08 4.88 5.41
CA GLY A 247 11.11 5.90 5.69
C GLY A 247 12.16 5.42 6.69
N SER A 248 13.20 6.22 6.89
CA SER A 248 14.21 6.07 7.94
C SER A 248 13.63 6.36 9.32
N HIS A 249 12.83 7.43 9.44
CA HIS A 249 12.26 7.85 10.71
C HIS A 249 10.98 7.07 11.08
N ASN A 250 11.06 6.27 12.14
CA ASN A 250 10.01 5.41 12.67
C ASN A 250 9.52 5.87 14.06
N PRO A 251 8.44 6.67 14.15
CA PRO A 251 7.93 7.18 15.44
C PRO A 251 7.39 6.08 16.36
N GLU A 252 7.06 4.91 15.83
CA GLU A 252 6.51 3.78 16.59
C GLU A 252 7.48 3.27 17.66
N TYR A 253 8.80 3.28 17.42
CA TYR A 253 9.75 2.83 18.45
C TYR A 253 9.69 3.69 19.71
N VAL A 254 9.55 5.02 19.58
CA VAL A 254 9.44 5.93 20.73
C VAL A 254 8.13 5.72 21.46
N ARG A 255 7.03 5.53 20.73
CA ARG A 255 5.70 5.29 21.31
C ARG A 255 5.66 3.99 22.10
N HIS A 256 6.12 2.90 21.48
CA HIS A 256 6.18 1.60 22.14
C HIS A 256 7.11 1.65 23.36
N LEU A 257 8.25 2.35 23.28
CA LEU A 257 9.14 2.54 24.43
C LEU A 257 8.42 3.27 25.58
N ALA A 258 7.71 4.37 25.29
CA ALA A 258 6.99 5.14 26.31
C ALA A 258 5.91 4.29 27.02
N VAL A 259 5.12 3.52 26.26
CA VAL A 259 4.07 2.65 26.80
C VAL A 259 4.67 1.53 27.65
N GLN A 260 5.75 0.89 27.19
CA GLN A 260 6.44 -0.15 27.95
C GLN A 260 7.03 0.40 29.25
N LEU A 261 7.65 1.59 29.20
CA LEU A 261 8.27 2.24 30.36
C LEU A 261 7.23 2.54 31.45
N ASP A 262 6.12 3.18 31.06
CA ASP A 262 5.05 3.53 31.98
C ASP A 262 4.33 2.28 32.51
N GLY A 263 4.08 1.28 31.65
CA GLY A 263 3.46 0.02 32.06
C GLY A 263 4.33 -0.76 33.05
N LEU A 264 5.64 -0.83 32.80
CA LEU A 264 6.60 -1.45 33.71
C LEU A 264 6.65 -0.73 35.05
N LYS A 265 6.66 0.61 35.07
CA LYS A 265 6.60 1.41 36.31
C LYS A 265 5.33 1.07 37.10
N ASN A 266 4.16 1.17 36.47
CA ASN A 266 2.86 0.97 37.10
C ASN A 266 2.66 -0.46 37.61
N PHE A 267 3.28 -1.45 36.96
CA PHE A 267 3.26 -2.84 37.41
C PHE A 267 4.27 -3.13 38.52
N SER A 268 5.54 -2.77 38.31
CA SER A 268 6.64 -3.24 39.15
C SER A 268 6.81 -2.43 40.43
N PHE A 269 6.64 -1.10 40.39
CA PHE A 269 6.98 -0.25 41.54
C PHE A 269 6.09 -0.51 42.77
N PRO A 270 4.75 -0.68 42.63
CA PRO A 270 3.90 -1.02 43.77
C PRO A 270 4.32 -2.34 44.45
N TYR A 271 4.63 -3.37 43.66
CA TYR A 271 5.09 -4.65 44.16
C TYR A 271 6.45 -4.52 44.87
N LEU A 272 7.42 -3.87 44.23
CA LEU A 272 8.77 -3.71 44.76
C LEU A 272 8.80 -2.89 46.05
N LYS A 273 8.00 -1.81 46.14
CA LYS A 273 7.84 -1.05 47.39
C LYS A 273 7.29 -1.91 48.52
N ARG A 274 6.27 -2.72 48.25
CA ARG A 274 5.68 -3.62 49.25
C ARG A 274 6.72 -4.59 49.79
N ILE A 275 7.40 -5.33 48.92
CA ILE A 275 8.41 -6.32 49.31
C ILE A 275 9.64 -5.67 49.96
N ALA A 276 10.10 -4.54 49.45
CA ALA A 276 11.24 -3.83 50.03
C ALA A 276 10.95 -3.27 51.43
N ASN A 277 9.72 -2.83 51.70
CA ASN A 277 9.27 -2.44 53.04
C ASN A 277 9.22 -3.63 54.00
N GLU A 278 8.62 -4.75 53.57
CA GLU A 278 8.54 -5.99 54.35
C GLU A 278 9.95 -6.50 54.74
N ASN A 279 10.92 -6.38 53.83
CA ASN A 279 12.30 -6.87 54.01
C ASN A 279 13.31 -5.79 54.47
N LYS A 280 12.86 -4.56 54.73
CA LYS A 280 13.68 -3.41 55.20
C LYS A 280 14.84 -3.04 54.26
N TYR A 281 14.63 -3.06 52.94
CA TYR A 281 15.61 -2.61 51.94
C TYR A 281 15.56 -1.08 51.77
N ILE A 282 15.97 -0.34 52.80
CA ILE A 282 15.82 1.13 52.88
C ILE A 282 16.55 1.85 51.73
N GLY A 283 17.80 1.49 51.44
CA GLY A 283 18.56 2.12 50.35
C GLY A 283 17.97 1.87 48.96
N PHE A 284 17.31 0.73 48.75
CA PHE A 284 16.59 0.45 47.50
C PHE A 284 15.30 1.28 47.41
N LEU A 285 14.54 1.39 48.51
CA LEU A 285 13.32 2.20 48.57
C LEU A 285 13.56 3.67 48.26
N GLU A 286 14.65 4.24 48.78
CA GLU A 286 15.06 5.62 48.49
C GLU A 286 15.32 5.82 47.00
N LYS A 287 16.13 4.95 46.39
CA LYS A 287 16.42 4.99 44.94
C LYS A 287 15.14 4.82 44.10
N LEU A 288 14.27 3.88 44.48
CA LEU A 288 13.01 3.62 43.77
C LEU A 288 12.07 4.83 43.82
N THR A 289 11.94 5.47 44.98
CA THR A 289 11.08 6.64 45.17
C THR A 289 11.63 7.86 44.42
N GLN A 290 12.95 8.08 44.46
CA GLN A 290 13.60 9.14 43.68
C GLN A 290 13.37 8.96 42.17
N LEU A 291 13.52 7.73 41.67
CA LEU A 291 13.32 7.43 40.26
C LEU A 291 11.85 7.60 39.84
N GLU A 292 10.91 7.17 40.68
CA GLU A 292 9.47 7.33 40.41
C GLU A 292 9.05 8.80 40.27
N ILE A 293 9.58 9.69 41.11
CA ILE A 293 9.33 11.14 41.02
C ILE A 293 9.88 11.71 39.70
N GLY A 294 10.99 11.16 39.20
CA GLY A 294 11.63 11.58 37.96
C GLY A 294 10.99 11.04 36.67
N ILE A 295 10.09 10.06 36.75
CA ILE A 295 9.40 9.49 35.58
C ILE A 295 8.08 10.23 35.35
N PRO A 296 7.90 10.94 34.21
CA PRO A 296 6.65 11.61 33.90
C PRO A 296 5.48 10.64 33.75
N ASN A 297 4.27 11.10 34.08
CA ASN A 297 3.03 10.37 33.81
C ASN A 297 2.36 10.81 32.49
N ARG A 298 2.80 11.95 31.92
CA ARG A 298 2.29 12.51 30.68
C ARG A 298 3.01 11.93 29.48
N THR A 299 2.23 11.57 28.46
CA THR A 299 2.74 10.94 27.23
C THR A 299 3.75 11.83 26.49
N GLU A 300 3.48 13.12 26.32
CA GLU A 300 4.39 14.01 25.59
C GLU A 300 5.79 14.10 26.21
N GLU A 301 5.86 14.07 27.54
CA GLU A 301 7.12 14.13 28.27
C GLU A 301 7.86 12.78 28.17
N LEU A 302 7.14 11.67 28.33
CA LEU A 302 7.69 10.32 28.15
C LEU A 302 8.27 10.10 26.75
N LEU A 303 7.61 10.60 25.71
CA LEU A 303 8.13 10.51 24.33
C LEU A 303 9.47 11.27 24.17
N LYS A 304 9.69 12.36 24.91
CA LYS A 304 10.92 13.17 24.85
C LYS A 304 12.06 12.57 25.65
N ILE A 305 11.80 12.17 26.90
CA ILE A 305 12.87 11.78 27.84
C ILE A 305 12.94 10.28 28.12
N GLY A 306 11.95 9.49 27.72
CA GLY A 306 11.82 8.07 28.06
C GLY A 306 13.05 7.24 27.71
N SER A 307 13.67 7.48 26.55
CA SER A 307 14.89 6.77 26.13
C SER A 307 16.08 6.97 27.10
N ASN A 308 16.16 8.11 27.78
CA ASN A 308 17.22 8.41 28.75
C ASN A 308 16.96 7.76 30.13
N LEU A 309 15.71 7.36 30.40
CA LEU A 309 15.29 6.75 31.66
C LEU A 309 15.48 5.22 31.66
N VAL A 310 15.52 4.59 30.47
CA VAL A 310 15.69 3.12 30.33
C VAL A 310 16.91 2.59 31.10
N PRO A 311 18.13 3.16 30.98
CA PRO A 311 19.28 2.65 31.72
C PRO A 311 19.12 2.75 33.25
N GLN A 312 18.47 3.81 33.74
CA GLN A 312 18.27 4.04 35.17
C GLN A 312 17.28 3.03 35.76
N ILE A 313 16.16 2.79 35.06
CA ILE A 313 15.15 1.80 35.45
C ILE A 313 15.74 0.39 35.38
N THR A 314 16.49 0.07 34.33
CA THR A 314 17.11 -1.25 34.16
C THR A 314 18.06 -1.54 35.31
N ALA A 315 18.99 -0.63 35.61
CA ALA A 315 19.95 -0.79 36.71
C ALA A 315 19.25 -0.96 38.07
N LEU A 316 18.20 -0.19 38.33
CA LEU A 316 17.44 -0.31 39.57
C LEU A 316 16.73 -1.66 39.68
N LEU A 317 16.05 -2.11 38.61
CA LEU A 317 15.30 -3.36 38.62
C LEU A 317 16.22 -4.59 38.69
N GLU A 318 17.42 -4.52 38.12
CA GLU A 318 18.45 -5.56 38.24
C GLU A 318 19.11 -5.62 39.62
N GLU A 319 19.17 -4.50 40.35
CA GLU A 319 19.68 -4.45 41.74
C GLU A 319 18.77 -5.23 42.72
N PHE A 320 17.49 -5.39 42.39
CA PHE A 320 16.53 -6.03 43.28
C PHE A 320 16.75 -7.56 43.40
N PRO A 321 16.80 -8.14 44.61
CA PRO A 321 17.19 -9.53 44.82
C PRO A 321 16.03 -10.51 44.56
N PHE A 322 15.57 -10.62 43.32
CA PHE A 322 14.49 -11.54 42.92
C PHE A 322 14.78 -13.00 43.27
N ASP A 323 16.05 -13.41 43.26
CA ASP A 323 16.45 -14.79 43.56
C ASP A 323 16.15 -15.20 45.01
N LYS A 324 15.92 -14.23 45.91
CA LYS A 324 15.49 -14.49 47.29
C LYS A 324 13.98 -14.72 47.43
N ILE A 325 13.22 -14.49 46.36
CA ILE A 325 11.75 -14.59 46.37
C ILE A 325 11.33 -15.93 45.78
N THR A 326 10.69 -16.77 46.61
CA THR A 326 10.30 -18.13 46.23
C THR A 326 8.82 -18.28 45.89
N ASN A 327 7.99 -17.27 46.19
CA ASN A 327 6.55 -17.30 45.93
C ASN A 327 6.22 -17.17 44.44
N ASP A 328 5.07 -17.72 44.03
CA ASP A 328 4.65 -17.72 42.63
C ASP A 328 4.39 -16.31 42.10
N GLU A 329 3.88 -15.41 42.95
CA GLU A 329 3.68 -14.00 42.62
C GLU A 329 5.01 -13.33 42.23
N GLY A 330 6.07 -13.54 43.01
CA GLY A 330 7.37 -12.93 42.76
C GLY A 330 8.11 -13.53 41.58
N LYS A 331 7.99 -14.84 41.35
CA LYS A 331 8.49 -15.47 40.11
C LYS A 331 7.82 -14.89 38.88
N ARG A 332 6.49 -14.73 38.91
CA ARG A 332 5.70 -14.12 37.84
C ARG A 332 6.11 -12.66 37.60
N VAL A 333 6.19 -11.86 38.66
CA VAL A 333 6.61 -10.45 38.57
C VAL A 333 8.03 -10.33 38.01
N SER A 334 8.97 -11.15 38.51
CA SER A 334 10.35 -11.18 38.02
C SER A 334 10.42 -11.53 36.53
N PHE A 335 9.67 -12.55 36.10
CA PHE A 335 9.59 -12.94 34.69
C PHE A 335 9.07 -11.79 33.80
N SER A 336 7.94 -11.20 34.17
CA SER A 336 7.34 -10.07 33.43
C SER A 336 8.24 -8.84 33.39
N ILE A 337 8.96 -8.54 34.47
CA ILE A 337 9.96 -7.45 34.50
C ILE A 337 11.11 -7.75 33.53
N ARG A 338 11.69 -8.95 33.59
CA ARG A 338 12.80 -9.35 32.70
C ARG A 338 12.40 -9.28 31.22
N GLU A 339 11.20 -9.76 30.88
CA GLU A 339 10.66 -9.68 29.52
C GLU A 339 10.52 -8.22 29.05
N SER A 340 9.98 -7.34 29.91
CA SER A 340 9.86 -5.91 29.62
C SER A 340 11.20 -5.22 29.41
N LEU A 341 12.21 -5.55 30.23
CA LEU A 341 13.55 -4.97 30.15
C LEU A 341 14.24 -5.34 28.83
N ILE A 342 14.07 -6.58 28.37
CA ILE A 342 14.59 -7.03 27.06
C ILE A 342 13.93 -6.20 25.94
N ILE A 343 12.62 -6.00 25.99
CA ILE A 343 11.89 -5.18 25.00
C ILE A 343 12.40 -3.74 25.02
N LEU A 344 12.54 -3.13 26.20
CA LEU A 344 13.03 -1.76 26.36
C LEU A 344 14.46 -1.59 25.84
N ASP A 345 15.36 -2.53 26.09
CA ASP A 345 16.73 -2.51 25.54
C ASP A 345 16.72 -2.58 24.00
N LYS A 346 15.94 -3.50 23.43
CA LYS A 346 15.81 -3.65 21.98
C LYS A 346 15.23 -2.38 21.33
N LEU A 347 14.17 -1.80 21.89
CA LEU A 347 13.58 -0.55 21.42
C LEU A 347 14.58 0.62 21.53
N SER A 348 15.30 0.73 22.65
CA SER A 348 16.33 1.76 22.85
C SER A 348 17.48 1.62 21.85
N LYS A 349 17.90 0.39 21.54
CA LYS A 349 18.88 0.11 20.49
C LYS A 349 18.38 0.57 19.11
N ARG A 350 17.15 0.19 18.71
CA ARG A 350 16.54 0.63 17.44
C ARG A 350 16.44 2.15 17.32
N LEU A 351 16.10 2.84 18.40
CA LEU A 351 16.06 4.30 18.42
C LEU A 351 17.43 4.95 18.24
N ARG A 352 18.50 4.34 18.77
CA ARG A 352 19.87 4.81 18.55
C ARG A 352 20.31 4.60 17.10
N GLU A 353 19.98 3.45 16.52
CA GLU A 353 20.23 3.15 15.10
C GLU A 353 19.50 4.14 14.19
N GLN A 354 18.20 4.35 14.42
CA GLN A 354 17.40 5.30 13.66
C GLN A 354 17.93 6.74 13.77
N LYS A 355 18.28 7.22 14.96
CA LYS A 355 18.87 8.56 15.13
C LYS A 355 20.14 8.75 14.30
N LYS A 356 20.93 7.68 14.13
CA LYS A 356 22.13 7.70 13.29
C LYS A 356 21.77 7.74 11.81
N GLU A 357 20.81 6.92 11.38
CA GLU A 357 20.31 6.92 9.99
C GLU A 357 19.69 8.28 9.62
N ASP A 358 18.84 8.85 10.48
CA ASP A 358 18.24 10.17 10.30
C ASP A 358 19.30 11.27 10.16
N ALA A 359 20.37 11.21 10.97
CA ALA A 359 21.48 12.16 10.89
C ALA A 359 22.27 12.02 9.59
N GLU A 360 22.51 10.79 9.12
CA GLU A 360 23.18 10.52 7.84
C GLU A 360 22.35 11.01 6.65
N GLU A 361 21.03 10.75 6.64
CA GLU A 361 20.12 11.23 5.60
C GLU A 361 20.00 12.77 5.59
N ALA A 362 19.98 13.40 6.76
CA ALA A 362 19.97 14.85 6.87
C ALA A 362 21.25 15.47 6.28
N VAL A 363 22.42 14.84 6.49
CA VAL A 363 23.68 15.24 5.84
C VAL A 363 23.60 15.08 4.32
N ILE A 364 23.08 13.96 3.81
CA ILE A 364 22.90 13.73 2.37
C ILE A 364 21.97 14.78 1.74
N THR A 365 20.89 15.11 2.44
CA THR A 365 19.93 16.14 2.00
C THR A 365 20.57 17.52 1.97
N LEU A 366 21.37 17.86 2.99
CA LEU A 366 22.14 19.09 3.02
C LEU A 366 23.15 19.16 1.86
N ILE A 367 23.85 18.07 1.56
CA ILE A 367 24.77 18.00 0.40
C ILE A 367 24.05 18.33 -0.89
N LYS A 368 22.88 17.74 -1.14
CA LYS A 368 22.07 18.04 -2.32
C LYS A 368 21.64 19.51 -2.37
N HIS A 369 21.20 20.06 -1.24
CA HIS A 369 20.81 21.47 -1.14
C HIS A 369 21.99 22.42 -1.42
N LEU A 370 23.15 22.14 -0.84
CA LEU A 370 24.37 22.91 -1.11
C LEU A 370 24.81 22.79 -2.57
N GLY A 371 24.70 21.60 -3.19
CA GLY A 371 24.91 21.40 -4.62
C GLY A 371 24.02 22.31 -5.47
N THR A 372 22.71 22.31 -5.22
CA THR A 372 21.77 23.20 -5.94
C THR A 372 22.10 24.68 -5.74
N LYS A 373 22.50 25.08 -4.52
CA LYS A 373 22.93 26.45 -4.21
C LYS A 373 24.18 26.85 -5.00
N ILE A 374 25.12 25.92 -5.20
CA ILE A 374 26.32 26.15 -6.02
C ILE A 374 25.95 26.30 -7.50
N GLU A 375 25.10 25.42 -8.04
CA GLU A 375 24.67 25.46 -9.44
C GLU A 375 23.88 26.73 -9.76
N ASP A 376 22.93 27.09 -8.89
CA ASP A 376 22.08 28.28 -9.05
C ASP A 376 22.92 29.56 -8.98
N ASN A 377 23.83 29.66 -8.01
CA ASN A 377 24.70 30.82 -7.91
C ASN A 377 25.63 30.89 -9.14
N THR A 378 26.30 29.79 -9.48
CA THR A 378 27.19 29.75 -10.65
C THR A 378 26.45 30.10 -11.94
N THR A 379 25.20 29.68 -12.10
CA THR A 379 24.40 29.96 -13.30
C THR A 379 23.88 31.37 -13.37
N ASN A 380 23.40 31.93 -12.25
CA ASN A 380 22.70 33.22 -12.24
C ASN A 380 23.66 34.40 -12.05
N THR A 381 24.68 34.25 -11.21
CA THR A 381 25.59 35.35 -10.84
C THR A 381 26.96 35.23 -11.49
N LEU A 382 27.33 34.02 -11.95
CA LEU A 382 28.68 33.72 -12.48
C LEU A 382 29.78 34.13 -11.50
N THR A 383 29.60 33.88 -10.20
CA THR A 383 30.60 34.13 -9.15
C THR A 383 30.83 32.89 -8.28
N LEU A 384 31.86 32.93 -7.43
CA LEU A 384 32.15 31.88 -6.46
C LEU A 384 31.07 31.79 -5.39
N THR A 385 30.68 30.56 -5.03
CA THR A 385 29.78 30.31 -3.92
C THR A 385 30.58 30.14 -2.65
N LYS A 386 30.36 31.03 -1.67
CA LYS A 386 30.99 30.95 -0.35
C LYS A 386 30.04 30.29 0.66
N ILE A 387 30.46 29.17 1.23
CA ILE A 387 29.64 28.36 2.14
C ILE A 387 30.34 28.27 3.51
N ASP A 388 29.69 28.73 4.58
CA ASP A 388 30.17 28.52 5.95
C ASP A 388 29.69 27.16 6.47
N LEU A 389 30.60 26.18 6.51
CA LEU A 389 30.29 24.79 6.83
C LEU A 389 29.82 24.61 8.28
N LYS A 390 30.35 25.39 9.22
CA LYS A 390 29.90 25.32 10.63
C LYS A 390 28.50 25.89 10.78
N ALA A 391 28.18 26.96 10.05
CA ALA A 391 26.83 27.55 10.05
C ALA A 391 25.80 26.61 9.40
N GLU A 392 26.13 25.97 8.28
CA GLU A 392 25.22 25.08 7.53
C GLU A 392 24.99 23.73 8.23
N VAL A 393 25.94 23.24 9.02
CA VAL A 393 25.81 21.99 9.80
C VAL A 393 25.10 22.22 11.14
N LYS A 394 25.07 23.44 11.67
CA LYS A 394 24.43 23.79 12.96
C LYS A 394 22.96 23.37 13.07
N PRO A 395 22.09 23.53 12.04
CA PRO A 395 20.69 23.09 12.08
C PRO A 395 20.52 21.57 12.22
N LEU A 396 21.54 20.76 11.91
CA LEU A 396 21.49 19.29 12.03
C LEU A 396 21.46 18.81 13.49
N GLY A 397 21.70 19.68 14.47
CA GLY A 397 21.56 19.35 15.89
C GLY A 397 22.56 18.31 16.42
N LEU A 398 23.69 18.13 15.72
CA LEU A 398 24.78 17.24 16.12
C LEU A 398 25.36 17.68 17.47
N LYS A 399 25.60 16.72 18.38
CA LYS A 399 25.93 17.01 19.78
C LYS A 399 27.43 16.98 20.07
N THR A 400 28.20 16.24 19.28
CA THR A 400 29.64 16.05 19.50
C THR A 400 30.48 16.74 18.43
N GLU A 401 31.63 17.29 18.82
CA GLU A 401 32.57 17.91 17.87
C GLU A 401 33.05 16.91 16.79
N LYS A 402 33.14 15.63 17.16
CA LYS A 402 33.50 14.55 16.23
C LYS A 402 32.43 14.35 15.16
N GLU A 403 31.15 14.28 15.53
CA GLU A 403 30.04 14.18 14.57
C GLU A 403 30.01 15.38 13.62
N ILE A 404 30.27 16.59 14.14
CA ILE A 404 30.33 17.81 13.33
C ILE A 404 31.50 17.72 12.33
N ALA A 405 32.68 17.31 12.78
CA ALA A 405 33.84 17.15 11.91
C ALA A 405 33.63 16.07 10.83
N ASP A 406 33.04 14.93 11.19
CA ASP A 406 32.73 13.83 10.27
C ASP A 406 31.68 14.27 9.22
N ALA A 407 30.65 15.01 9.64
CA ALA A 407 29.64 15.57 8.74
C ALA A 407 30.25 16.58 7.75
N ILE A 408 31.08 17.50 8.24
CA ILE A 408 31.77 18.47 7.38
C ILE A 408 32.69 17.77 6.38
N SER A 409 33.47 16.78 6.83
CA SER A 409 34.35 16.00 5.95
C SER A 409 33.58 15.28 4.84
N LYS A 410 32.41 14.69 5.16
CA LYS A 410 31.50 14.09 4.16
C LYS A 410 30.95 15.11 3.17
N ILE A 411 30.59 16.31 3.64
CA ILE A 411 30.10 17.39 2.76
C ILE A 411 31.20 17.82 1.79
N VAL A 412 32.40 18.12 2.31
CA VAL A 412 33.53 18.57 1.49
C VAL A 412 33.92 17.52 0.46
N SER A 413 34.07 16.25 0.87
CA SER A 413 34.42 15.16 -0.05
C SER A 413 33.37 14.98 -1.16
N SER A 414 32.08 14.89 -0.80
CA SER A 414 31.00 14.66 -1.78
C SER A 414 30.86 15.84 -2.76
N LEU A 415 30.96 17.09 -2.27
CA LEU A 415 30.87 18.26 -3.16
C LEU A 415 32.12 18.41 -4.04
N SER A 416 33.31 18.11 -3.52
CA SER A 416 34.56 18.15 -4.30
C SER A 416 34.64 17.07 -5.38
N GLU A 417 33.82 16.02 -5.27
CA GLU A 417 33.68 15.03 -6.34
C GLU A 417 32.89 15.55 -7.55
N THR A 418 32.02 16.55 -7.38
CA THR A 418 31.14 17.04 -8.46
C THR A 418 31.52 18.44 -8.93
N TYR A 419 31.98 19.30 -8.02
CA TYR A 419 32.19 20.72 -8.22
C TYR A 419 33.65 21.13 -7.99
N GLY A 420 34.02 22.29 -8.52
CA GLY A 420 35.32 22.90 -8.23
C GLY A 420 35.31 23.51 -6.82
N CYS A 421 35.98 22.84 -5.88
CA CYS A 421 35.94 23.19 -4.46
C CYS A 421 37.32 23.52 -3.88
N LEU A 422 37.38 24.51 -2.98
CA LEU A 422 38.53 24.80 -2.12
C LEU A 422 38.07 24.99 -0.67
N GLU A 423 38.59 24.16 0.22
CA GLU A 423 38.34 24.22 1.66
C GLU A 423 39.37 25.14 2.33
N MET A 424 38.90 26.14 3.09
CA MET A 424 39.73 26.98 3.95
C MET A 424 39.31 26.81 5.40
N LYS A 425 40.25 26.36 6.23
CA LYS A 425 40.04 26.07 7.65
C LYS A 425 40.97 26.91 8.51
N GLU A 426 40.38 27.73 9.37
CA GLU A 426 41.06 28.43 10.47
C GLU A 426 40.31 28.14 11.80
N ASP A 427 40.89 28.55 12.94
CA ASP A 427 40.30 28.28 14.26
C ASP A 427 38.88 28.87 14.41
N THR A 428 38.62 30.00 13.74
CA THR A 428 37.37 30.77 13.86
C THR A 428 36.35 30.52 12.74
N PHE A 429 36.78 30.08 11.55
CA PHE A 429 35.87 29.84 10.42
C PHE A 429 36.28 28.61 9.60
N HIS A 430 35.27 27.94 9.02
CA HIS A 430 35.44 26.79 8.15
C HIS A 430 34.60 27.01 6.91
N VAL A 431 35.25 27.50 5.85
CA VAL A 431 34.57 27.97 4.65
C VAL A 431 34.94 27.09 3.46
N LEU A 432 33.93 26.71 2.68
CA LEU A 432 34.08 26.06 1.40
C LEU A 432 33.77 27.07 0.29
N PHE A 433 34.74 27.27 -0.60
CA PHE A 433 34.56 27.99 -1.85
C PHE A 433 34.24 26.98 -2.93
N ALA A 434 33.11 27.13 -3.62
CA ALA A 434 32.64 26.16 -4.61
C ALA A 434 32.06 26.83 -5.86
N LEU A 435 32.25 26.20 -7.01
CA LEU A 435 31.63 26.59 -8.29
C LEU A 435 31.32 25.37 -9.15
N ASP A 436 30.36 25.51 -10.06
CA ASP A 436 30.15 24.52 -11.12
C ASP A 436 31.28 24.59 -12.17
N GLN A 437 32.03 23.48 -12.28
CA GLN A 437 33.17 23.34 -13.19
C GLN A 437 32.80 23.51 -14.66
N LYS A 438 31.53 23.32 -15.03
CA LYS A 438 31.01 23.56 -16.39
C LYS A 438 31.08 25.03 -16.81
N LYS A 439 31.20 25.96 -15.86
CA LYS A 439 31.19 27.42 -16.11
C LYS A 439 32.44 28.14 -15.57
N LEU A 440 33.50 27.39 -15.25
CA LEU A 440 34.73 27.91 -14.63
C LEU A 440 35.28 29.13 -15.37
N SER A 441 35.44 29.06 -16.69
CA SER A 441 35.99 30.17 -17.48
C SER A 441 35.09 31.41 -17.47
N LYS A 442 33.76 31.22 -17.49
CA LYS A 442 32.79 32.33 -17.42
C LYS A 442 32.83 33.02 -16.06
N VAL A 443 32.92 32.24 -14.98
CA VAL A 443 33.09 32.73 -13.62
C VAL A 443 34.39 33.53 -13.48
N GLU A 444 35.51 33.01 -13.98
CA GLU A 444 36.79 33.73 -13.94
C GLU A 444 36.73 35.09 -14.66
N THR A 445 36.15 35.14 -15.87
CA THR A 445 36.00 36.40 -16.60
C THR A 445 35.14 37.41 -15.86
N ASN A 446 34.05 36.97 -15.23
CA ASN A 446 33.16 37.85 -14.48
C ASN A 446 33.78 38.30 -13.15
N THR A 447 34.48 37.43 -12.43
CA THR A 447 35.20 37.81 -11.22
C THR A 447 36.34 38.80 -11.55
N LEU A 448 37.02 38.66 -12.69
CA LEU A 448 38.03 39.62 -13.16
C LEU A 448 37.45 41.00 -13.51
N THR A 449 36.22 41.07 -14.03
CA THR A 449 35.57 42.37 -14.28
C THR A 449 35.13 43.02 -12.98
N LEU A 450 34.53 42.25 -12.06
CA LEU A 450 34.06 42.73 -10.75
C LEU A 450 35.23 43.14 -9.82
N ALA A 451 36.37 42.47 -9.89
CA ALA A 451 37.57 42.78 -9.11
C ALA A 451 38.19 44.17 -9.44
N LYS A 452 37.81 44.78 -10.58
CA LYS A 452 38.22 46.16 -10.90
C LYS A 452 37.46 47.20 -10.08
N THR A 453 36.29 46.83 -9.56
CA THR A 453 35.37 47.72 -8.84
C THR A 453 35.21 47.39 -7.35
N ASP A 454 35.40 46.13 -6.94
CA ASP A 454 35.22 45.68 -5.56
C ASP A 454 36.42 44.84 -5.08
N SER A 455 36.96 45.18 -3.90
CA SER A 455 38.13 44.52 -3.31
C SER A 455 37.88 43.09 -2.84
N ASN A 456 36.62 42.70 -2.60
CA ASN A 456 36.28 41.34 -2.18
C ASN A 456 36.55 40.32 -3.29
N TYR A 457 36.12 40.60 -4.52
CA TYR A 457 36.37 39.74 -5.68
C TYR A 457 37.85 39.67 -6.07
N ARG A 458 38.64 40.70 -5.71
CA ARG A 458 40.10 40.65 -5.90
C ARG A 458 40.77 39.58 -5.02
N ASN A 459 40.21 39.30 -3.85
CA ASN A 459 40.67 38.22 -2.96
C ASN A 459 40.19 36.83 -3.40
N GLU A 460 39.20 36.76 -4.30
CA GLU A 460 38.67 35.50 -4.85
C GLU A 460 39.45 35.00 -6.07
N LEU A 461 40.21 35.85 -6.75
CA LEU A 461 41.03 35.45 -7.92
C LEU A 461 42.09 34.38 -7.59
N PRO A 462 42.88 34.50 -6.50
CA PRO A 462 43.83 33.44 -6.12
C PRO A 462 43.15 32.13 -5.74
N ILE A 463 41.90 32.20 -5.24
CA ILE A 463 41.09 31.04 -4.88
C ILE A 463 40.63 30.31 -6.16
N LEU A 464 40.19 31.04 -7.18
CA LEU A 464 39.85 30.49 -8.49
C LEU A 464 41.04 29.81 -9.16
N ASP A 465 42.22 30.42 -9.11
CA ASP A 465 43.45 29.82 -9.66
C ASP A 465 43.78 28.49 -8.98
N GLN A 466 43.59 28.39 -7.66
CA GLN A 466 43.77 27.15 -6.91
C GLN A 466 42.72 26.09 -7.28
N ILE A 467 41.44 26.47 -7.40
CA ILE A 467 40.36 25.57 -7.83
C ILE A 467 40.66 25.03 -9.24
N ARG A 468 41.10 25.89 -10.17
CA ARG A 468 41.52 25.47 -11.51
C ARG A 468 42.66 24.46 -11.47
N MET A 469 43.67 24.67 -10.63
CA MET A 469 44.77 23.72 -10.47
C MET A 469 44.29 22.37 -9.92
N ILE A 470 43.37 22.37 -8.96
CA ILE A 470 42.75 21.15 -8.40
C ILE A 470 41.99 20.38 -9.49
N LEU A 471 41.12 21.07 -10.25
CA LEU A 471 40.35 20.47 -11.33
C LEU A 471 41.24 19.91 -12.45
N LYS A 472 42.31 20.62 -12.83
CA LYS A 472 43.30 20.14 -13.80
C LYS A 472 44.05 18.91 -13.32
N ASN A 473 44.47 18.88 -12.06
CA ASN A 473 45.15 17.73 -11.47
C ASN A 473 44.24 16.50 -11.37
N ARG A 474 42.93 16.71 -11.24
CA ARG A 474 41.91 15.65 -11.23
C ARG A 474 41.61 15.08 -12.62
N SER A 475 42.05 15.74 -13.70
CA SER A 475 41.72 15.37 -15.09
C SER A 475 40.21 15.36 -15.36
N ASP A 476 39.46 16.30 -14.77
CA ASP A 476 38.00 16.32 -14.86
C ASP A 476 37.54 16.66 -16.30
N GLU A 477 36.79 15.77 -16.93
CA GLU A 477 36.38 15.91 -18.33
C GLU A 477 35.32 16.98 -18.55
N ASN A 478 34.67 17.49 -17.50
CA ASN A 478 33.52 18.38 -17.56
C ASN A 478 33.85 19.88 -17.47
N ILE A 479 35.14 20.24 -17.40
CA ILE A 479 35.57 21.64 -17.33
C ILE A 479 35.11 22.38 -18.59
N ASP A 480 34.34 23.46 -18.40
CA ASP A 480 33.80 24.31 -19.47
C ASP A 480 32.95 23.58 -20.54
N LYS A 481 32.48 22.36 -20.25
CA LYS A 481 31.51 21.65 -21.10
C LYS A 481 30.09 21.95 -20.62
N GLU A 482 29.44 22.91 -21.26
CA GLU A 482 28.00 23.08 -21.13
C GLU A 482 27.29 21.90 -21.80
N GLU A 483 26.45 21.17 -21.07
CA GLU A 483 25.52 20.22 -21.67
C GLU A 483 24.59 21.01 -22.60
N ILE A 484 24.76 20.81 -23.90
CA ILE A 484 23.80 21.24 -24.90
C ILE A 484 22.55 20.40 -24.63
N PRO A 485 21.39 21.00 -24.28
CA PRO A 485 20.17 20.23 -24.18
C PRO A 485 19.90 19.62 -25.55
N GLU A 486 19.66 18.30 -25.60
CA GLU A 486 19.27 17.59 -26.82
C GLU A 486 17.99 18.23 -27.39
N ASN A 487 18.17 19.22 -28.24
CA ASN A 487 17.20 19.68 -29.21
C ASN A 487 17.87 19.52 -30.57
N GLU A 488 17.21 18.71 -31.38
CA GLU A 488 17.42 18.43 -32.81
C GLU A 488 18.38 19.39 -33.52
N PHE A 489 19.45 18.81 -34.05
CA PHE A 489 20.19 19.37 -35.17
C PHE A 489 19.24 19.53 -36.36
N GLU A 490 18.94 20.77 -36.76
CA GLU A 490 18.90 21.15 -38.17
C GLU A 490 19.55 22.54 -38.34
N GLU A 491 20.50 22.57 -39.27
CA GLU A 491 21.16 23.75 -39.85
C GLU A 491 20.09 24.71 -40.42
N GLU A 492 20.21 26.04 -40.39
CA GLU A 492 21.17 26.84 -41.15
C GLU A 492 21.17 28.30 -40.65
N LYS A 493 22.30 28.95 -40.95
CA LYS A 493 22.61 30.37 -40.76
C LYS A 493 21.52 31.30 -41.30
N ASP A 494 21.20 32.39 -40.58
CA ASP A 494 21.53 33.71 -41.11
C ASP A 494 21.55 34.86 -40.08
N THR A 495 22.29 35.86 -40.51
CA THR A 495 22.96 36.99 -39.87
C THR A 495 22.07 38.06 -39.19
N ASN A 496 22.56 38.62 -38.07
CA ASN A 496 22.37 39.96 -37.48
C ASN A 496 20.98 40.64 -37.48
N GLN A 497 20.45 40.93 -36.28
CA GLN A 497 20.07 42.29 -35.87
C GLN A 497 19.86 42.41 -34.35
N ILE A 498 20.65 43.29 -33.74
CA ILE A 498 20.46 43.78 -32.37
C ILE A 498 19.30 44.78 -32.40
N ILE A 499 18.19 44.47 -31.72
CA ILE A 499 17.23 45.48 -31.25
C ILE A 499 16.84 45.12 -29.82
N SER A 500 17.14 46.04 -28.90
CA SER A 500 16.61 46.06 -27.55
C SER A 500 15.08 46.14 -27.58
N SER A 501 14.39 45.15 -27.03
CA SER A 501 12.97 45.26 -26.74
C SER A 501 12.70 44.75 -25.33
N GLU A 502 12.05 45.62 -24.54
CA GLU A 502 11.36 45.31 -23.29
C GLU A 502 10.64 43.95 -23.36
N PRO A 503 10.46 43.25 -22.21
CA PRO A 503 9.77 41.97 -22.19
C PRO A 503 8.27 42.18 -22.46
N ARG A 504 7.91 42.26 -23.74
CA ARG A 504 6.53 42.02 -24.17
C ARG A 504 6.32 40.52 -24.05
N ILE A 505 5.51 40.11 -23.09
CA ILE A 505 4.99 38.74 -23.01
C ILE A 505 4.29 38.46 -24.34
N SER A 506 4.94 37.73 -25.25
CA SER A 506 4.34 37.32 -26.51
C SER A 506 3.36 36.19 -26.21
N PHE A 507 2.10 36.55 -25.99
CA PHE A 507 1.03 35.59 -25.73
C PHE A 507 0.84 34.57 -26.87
N SER A 508 1.36 34.86 -28.07
CA SER A 508 1.46 33.93 -29.19
C SER A 508 2.41 32.75 -28.91
N ALA A 509 3.53 32.94 -28.21
CA ALA A 509 4.46 31.88 -27.87
C ALA A 509 3.93 30.92 -26.77
N LEU A 510 3.05 31.43 -25.90
CA LEU A 510 2.36 30.63 -24.87
C LEU A 510 1.21 29.80 -25.45
N GLN A 511 0.51 30.31 -26.48
CA GLN A 511 -0.54 29.58 -27.18
C GLN A 511 0.02 28.35 -27.91
N GLU A 512 1.22 28.46 -28.47
CA GLU A 512 1.90 27.38 -29.18
C GLU A 512 2.38 26.26 -28.24
N LYS A 513 2.78 26.62 -27.01
CA LYS A 513 3.26 25.67 -26.00
C LYS A 513 2.14 24.86 -25.32
N PHE A 514 0.94 25.43 -25.18
CA PHE A 514 -0.16 24.79 -24.42
C PHE A 514 -1.40 24.41 -25.26
N HIS A 515 -1.48 24.78 -26.55
CA HIS A 515 -2.59 24.44 -27.44
C HIS A 515 -3.99 24.86 -26.91
N VAL A 516 -4.08 25.88 -26.04
CA VAL A 516 -5.35 26.38 -25.48
C VAL A 516 -5.72 27.71 -26.14
N PRO A 517 -6.98 27.91 -26.61
CA PRO A 517 -7.43 29.19 -27.15
C PRO A 517 -7.24 30.33 -26.14
N ILE A 518 -6.77 31.48 -26.61
CA ILE A 518 -6.42 32.65 -25.79
C ILE A 518 -7.52 33.06 -24.78
N GLY A 519 -8.80 32.98 -25.19
CA GLY A 519 -9.94 33.30 -24.34
C GLY A 519 -10.13 32.34 -23.16
N VAL A 520 -9.81 31.06 -23.35
CA VAL A 520 -9.88 30.04 -22.29
C VAL A 520 -8.72 30.21 -21.32
N PHE A 521 -7.53 30.51 -21.82
CA PHE A 521 -6.36 30.76 -20.98
C PHE A 521 -6.51 32.02 -20.11
N SER A 522 -6.98 33.13 -20.70
CA SER A 522 -7.25 34.36 -19.96
C SER A 522 -8.35 34.19 -18.91
N PHE A 523 -9.35 33.35 -19.19
CA PHE A 523 -10.38 33.01 -18.20
C PHE A 523 -9.80 32.22 -17.02
N LEU A 524 -9.03 31.15 -17.28
CA LEU A 524 -8.49 30.28 -16.23
C LEU A 524 -7.50 31.01 -15.32
N THR A 525 -6.62 31.82 -15.89
CA THR A 525 -5.63 32.60 -15.15
C THR A 525 -6.27 33.67 -14.27
N LEU A 526 -7.25 34.42 -14.79
CA LEU A 526 -7.94 35.45 -14.04
C LEU A 526 -8.86 34.86 -12.96
N ALA A 527 -9.56 33.77 -13.26
CA ALA A 527 -10.38 33.06 -12.28
C ALA A 527 -9.53 32.51 -11.13
N SER A 528 -8.36 31.92 -11.42
CA SER A 528 -7.42 31.44 -10.41
C SER A 528 -6.93 32.58 -9.50
N LEU A 529 -6.54 33.71 -10.08
CA LEU A 529 -6.04 34.86 -9.33
C LEU A 529 -7.12 35.45 -8.39
N ILE A 530 -8.34 35.60 -8.89
CA ILE A 530 -9.48 36.10 -8.11
C ILE A 530 -9.84 35.15 -6.97
N THR A 531 -9.73 33.84 -7.19
CA THR A 531 -10.00 32.83 -6.15
C THR A 531 -8.99 32.94 -5.01
N VAL A 532 -7.70 33.12 -5.34
CA VAL A 532 -6.63 33.34 -4.35
C VAL A 532 -6.85 34.65 -3.57
N ILE A 533 -7.18 35.74 -4.26
CA ILE A 533 -7.44 37.04 -3.63
C ILE A 533 -8.68 36.97 -2.72
N SER A 534 -9.74 36.28 -3.15
CA SER A 534 -10.97 36.11 -2.37
C SER A 534 -10.77 35.24 -1.13
N LEU A 535 -9.89 34.24 -1.19
CA LEU A 535 -9.47 33.44 -0.04
C LEU A 535 -8.67 34.26 0.98
N ILE A 536 -7.82 35.20 0.52
CA ILE A 536 -7.06 36.10 1.41
C ILE A 536 -7.99 37.12 2.10
N ILE A 537 -9.02 37.60 1.41
CA ILE A 537 -9.97 38.60 1.93
C ILE A 537 -11.13 37.93 2.70
N GLY A 538 -11.26 36.60 2.63
CA GLY A 538 -12.23 35.82 3.43
C GLY A 538 -13.70 36.07 3.04
N SER A 539 -13.99 36.39 1.78
CA SER A 539 -15.34 36.74 1.33
C SER A 539 -15.74 35.99 0.05
N LEU A 540 -16.79 35.17 0.16
CA LEU A 540 -17.27 34.31 -0.92
C LEU A 540 -17.91 35.07 -2.10
N GLU A 541 -18.41 36.28 -1.86
CA GLU A 541 -19.12 37.10 -2.87
C GLU A 541 -18.20 37.54 -4.04
N TYR A 542 -16.91 37.70 -3.78
CA TYR A 542 -15.93 38.05 -4.82
C TYR A 542 -15.55 36.89 -5.73
N ILE A 543 -15.79 35.65 -5.30
CA ILE A 543 -15.58 34.47 -6.14
C ILE A 543 -16.62 34.44 -7.26
N VAL A 544 -17.89 34.65 -6.93
CA VAL A 544 -18.98 34.60 -7.91
C VAL A 544 -18.89 35.76 -8.90
N SER A 545 -18.72 36.99 -8.40
CA SER A 545 -18.59 38.19 -9.25
C SER A 545 -17.33 38.17 -10.10
N GLY A 546 -16.19 37.74 -9.53
CA GLY A 546 -14.94 37.67 -10.25
C GLY A 546 -14.86 36.50 -11.25
N PHE A 547 -15.59 35.41 -11.03
CA PHE A 547 -15.76 34.36 -12.03
C PHE A 547 -16.52 34.87 -13.26
N ILE A 548 -17.61 35.61 -13.05
CA ILE A 548 -18.39 36.23 -14.14
C ILE A 548 -17.52 37.23 -14.91
N LEU A 549 -16.74 38.05 -14.21
CA LEU A 549 -15.82 39.00 -14.84
C LEU A 549 -14.76 38.29 -15.69
N SER A 550 -14.16 37.22 -15.15
CA SER A 550 -13.17 36.41 -15.86
C SER A 550 -13.75 35.75 -17.10
N PHE A 551 -15.00 35.29 -17.02
CA PHE A 551 -15.70 34.69 -18.15
C PHE A 551 -15.98 35.71 -19.26
N LEU A 552 -16.40 36.92 -18.91
CA LEU A 552 -16.62 38.01 -19.87
C LEU A 552 -15.31 38.45 -20.52
N VAL A 553 -14.22 38.58 -19.75
CA VAL A 553 -12.88 38.91 -20.28
C VAL A 553 -12.36 37.79 -21.19
N GLY A 554 -12.59 36.52 -20.83
CA GLY A 554 -12.25 35.39 -21.68
C GLY A 554 -13.02 35.35 -23.00
N LEU A 555 -14.32 35.68 -22.97
CA LEU A 555 -15.14 35.80 -24.18
C LEU A 555 -14.70 36.97 -25.07
N THR A 556 -14.41 38.14 -24.50
CA THR A 556 -14.00 39.32 -25.28
C THR A 556 -12.62 39.11 -25.90
N LEU A 557 -11.65 38.56 -25.17
CA LEU A 557 -10.34 38.22 -25.71
C LEU A 557 -10.43 37.09 -26.74
N GLY A 558 -11.24 36.06 -26.50
CA GLY A 558 -11.51 35.00 -27.46
C GLY A 558 -12.19 35.49 -28.75
N TYR A 559 -13.03 36.53 -28.66
CA TYR A 559 -13.65 37.17 -29.81
C TYR A 559 -12.68 38.09 -30.55
N LEU A 560 -11.91 38.93 -29.84
CA LEU A 560 -10.97 39.89 -30.41
C LEU A 560 -9.76 39.23 -31.09
N TYR A 561 -9.28 38.12 -30.54
CA TYR A 561 -8.15 37.35 -31.08
C TYR A 561 -8.59 36.14 -31.91
N ARG A 562 -9.86 36.08 -32.31
CA ARG A 562 -10.31 35.12 -33.30
C ARG A 562 -9.64 35.45 -34.63
N SER A 563 -8.63 34.67 -34.99
CA SER A 563 -7.96 34.73 -36.30
C SER A 563 -8.95 34.31 -37.41
N ASP A 564 -9.80 35.24 -37.87
CA ASP A 564 -10.68 35.03 -39.02
C ASP A 564 -9.86 35.14 -40.32
N GLY A 565 -9.03 34.13 -40.58
CA GLY A 565 -8.57 33.78 -41.93
C GLY A 565 -9.68 33.03 -42.66
N LYS A 566 -10.77 33.71 -43.06
CA LYS A 566 -11.81 33.08 -43.90
C LYS A 566 -11.52 33.32 -45.38
N LYS A 567 -11.06 32.29 -46.09
CA LYS A 567 -11.33 32.16 -47.53
C LYS A 567 -12.45 31.14 -47.75
N LYS A 568 -13.49 31.59 -48.46
CA LYS A 568 -14.61 30.79 -49.00
C LYS A 568 -14.09 29.75 -50.01
N GLN A 569 -14.62 28.52 -49.95
CA GLN A 569 -14.77 27.52 -51.03
C GLN A 569 -15.66 26.39 -50.45
N ILE A 570 -16.90 26.14 -50.90
CA ILE A 570 -17.35 25.42 -52.11
C ILE A 570 -16.42 24.25 -52.50
N PRO A 571 -16.96 23.02 -52.65
CA PRO A 571 -16.23 21.79 -52.36
C PRO A 571 -15.51 21.24 -53.59
N GLU A 572 -14.21 20.96 -53.49
CA GLU A 572 -13.56 19.91 -54.28
C GLU A 572 -12.18 19.49 -53.74
N LYS A 573 -12.04 18.17 -53.51
CA LYS A 573 -10.87 17.28 -53.49
C LYS A 573 -9.56 17.66 -52.75
N GLN A 574 -9.41 16.98 -51.60
CA GLN A 574 -8.26 16.19 -51.13
C GLN A 574 -6.84 16.80 -51.17
N SER A 575 -6.34 17.11 -49.98
CA SER A 575 -5.02 16.66 -49.52
C SER A 575 -5.04 16.49 -47.98
N PHE A 576 -4.76 15.27 -47.51
CA PHE A 576 -4.79 14.85 -46.12
C PHE A 576 -3.54 15.31 -45.35
N PRO A 577 -3.70 15.76 -44.09
CA PRO A 577 -2.88 15.28 -42.97
C PRO A 577 -3.74 14.43 -42.02
N THR A 578 -3.11 13.41 -41.50
CA THR A 578 -3.65 12.18 -40.90
C THR A 578 -4.18 12.35 -39.46
N SER A 579 -5.51 12.47 -39.27
CA SER A 579 -6.22 12.09 -38.03
C SER A 579 -7.78 11.95 -38.07
N PRO A 580 -8.48 11.40 -39.10
CA PRO A 580 -9.95 11.22 -39.03
C PRO A 580 -10.46 9.77 -38.88
N LYS A 581 -9.58 8.74 -38.85
CA LYS A 581 -10.04 7.33 -38.88
C LYS A 581 -10.60 6.82 -37.55
N GLU A 582 -10.03 7.23 -36.42
CA GLU A 582 -10.38 6.69 -35.09
C GLU A 582 -11.75 7.19 -34.58
N ASN A 583 -12.05 8.48 -34.76
CA ASN A 583 -13.37 9.04 -34.41
C ASN A 583 -14.51 8.46 -35.27
N ARG A 584 -14.21 8.03 -36.51
CA ARG A 584 -15.20 7.42 -37.40
C ARG A 584 -15.49 5.98 -37.01
N SER A 585 -14.47 5.16 -36.71
CA SER A 585 -14.68 3.76 -36.31
C SER A 585 -15.46 3.67 -34.99
N GLN A 586 -15.21 4.56 -34.04
CA GLN A 586 -15.96 4.64 -32.78
C GLN A 586 -17.43 5.02 -33.00
N SER A 587 -17.71 5.94 -33.94
CA SER A 587 -19.08 6.30 -34.29
C SER A 587 -19.84 5.14 -34.93
N ILE A 588 -19.18 4.37 -35.80
CA ILE A 588 -19.75 3.17 -36.43
C ILE A 588 -20.00 2.10 -35.36
N ALA A 589 -19.02 1.86 -34.48
CA ALA A 589 -19.12 0.88 -33.39
C ALA A 589 -20.33 1.15 -32.49
N LYS A 590 -20.54 2.42 -32.08
CA LYS A 590 -21.64 2.80 -31.19
C LYS A 590 -23.03 2.57 -31.80
N ILE A 591 -23.18 2.78 -33.10
CA ILE A 591 -24.45 2.55 -33.80
C ILE A 591 -24.65 1.04 -34.01
N ALA A 592 -23.62 0.34 -34.49
CA ALA A 592 -23.68 -1.09 -34.76
C ALA A 592 -23.84 -1.95 -33.48
N GLU A 593 -23.33 -1.50 -32.33
CA GLU A 593 -23.47 -2.18 -31.04
C GLU A 593 -24.93 -2.45 -30.67
N GLY A 594 -25.83 -1.50 -30.94
CA GLY A 594 -27.26 -1.63 -30.63
C GLY A 594 -27.98 -2.73 -31.44
N PHE A 595 -27.45 -3.07 -32.62
CA PHE A 595 -28.00 -4.09 -33.50
C PHE A 595 -27.37 -5.46 -33.24
N ILE A 596 -26.06 -5.50 -33.02
CA ILE A 596 -25.29 -6.73 -32.88
C ILE A 596 -25.36 -7.30 -31.45
N TYR A 597 -25.44 -6.42 -30.44
CA TYR A 597 -25.56 -6.81 -29.03
C TYR A 597 -26.86 -6.26 -28.42
N PRO A 598 -28.02 -6.85 -28.75
CA PRO A 598 -29.31 -6.33 -28.33
C PRO A 598 -29.46 -6.38 -26.80
N LYS A 599 -30.07 -5.33 -26.22
CA LYS A 599 -30.31 -5.26 -24.76
C LYS A 599 -31.32 -6.29 -24.26
N LYS A 600 -32.24 -6.74 -25.13
CA LYS A 600 -33.23 -7.79 -24.85
C LYS A 600 -32.90 -9.01 -25.69
N PHE A 601 -32.84 -10.18 -25.07
CA PHE A 601 -32.50 -11.46 -25.70
C PHE A 601 -33.26 -12.59 -24.98
N ASN A 602 -33.54 -13.69 -25.69
CA ASN A 602 -34.27 -14.83 -25.13
C ASN A 602 -33.30 -15.85 -24.52
N SER A 603 -32.11 -15.97 -25.08
CA SER A 603 -31.03 -16.85 -24.60
C SER A 603 -29.72 -16.09 -24.55
N ILE A 604 -28.96 -16.25 -23.47
CA ILE A 604 -27.66 -15.57 -23.33
C ILE A 604 -26.66 -15.98 -24.42
N ALA A 605 -26.86 -17.15 -25.04
CA ALA A 605 -26.06 -17.62 -26.17
C ALA A 605 -26.26 -16.78 -27.46
N GLU A 606 -27.36 -16.02 -27.57
CA GLU A 606 -27.60 -15.10 -28.70
C GLU A 606 -26.62 -13.92 -28.70
N LYS A 607 -25.97 -13.65 -27.56
CA LYS A 607 -24.94 -12.61 -27.42
C LYS A 607 -23.51 -13.11 -27.66
N VAL A 608 -23.36 -14.38 -28.05
CA VAL A 608 -22.08 -15.05 -28.22
C VAL A 608 -21.86 -15.40 -29.68
N TYR A 609 -20.82 -14.80 -30.27
CA TYR A 609 -20.50 -15.01 -31.68
C TYR A 609 -19.17 -15.74 -31.88
N ASP A 610 -19.02 -16.37 -33.03
CA ASP A 610 -17.74 -16.66 -33.67
C ASP A 610 -17.58 -15.72 -34.88
N PHE A 611 -16.40 -15.65 -35.52
CA PHE A 611 -16.21 -14.75 -36.68
C PHE A 611 -17.24 -14.97 -37.79
N LYS A 612 -17.60 -16.23 -38.06
CA LYS A 612 -18.53 -16.57 -39.15
C LYS A 612 -19.95 -16.11 -38.82
N ARG A 613 -20.43 -16.36 -37.60
CA ARG A 613 -21.74 -15.94 -37.12
C ARG A 613 -21.83 -14.43 -36.98
N LEU A 614 -20.77 -13.78 -36.47
CA LEU A 614 -20.72 -12.33 -36.36
C LEU A 614 -20.86 -11.68 -37.73
N ARG A 615 -20.07 -12.13 -38.71
CA ARG A 615 -20.09 -11.59 -40.07
C ARG A 615 -21.44 -11.80 -40.74
N ASN A 616 -22.02 -13.00 -40.66
CA ASN A 616 -23.35 -13.26 -41.20
C ASN A 616 -24.41 -12.34 -40.56
N HIS A 617 -24.34 -12.13 -39.24
CA HIS A 617 -25.27 -11.26 -38.54
C HIS A 617 -25.08 -9.78 -38.91
N ILE A 618 -23.85 -9.34 -39.14
CA ILE A 618 -23.55 -8.00 -39.68
C ILE A 618 -24.15 -7.84 -41.08
N GLU A 619 -24.02 -8.85 -41.94
CA GLU A 619 -24.59 -8.85 -43.29
C GLU A 619 -26.13 -8.76 -43.25
N ASP A 620 -26.78 -9.44 -42.30
CA ASP A 620 -28.23 -9.38 -42.10
C ASP A 620 -28.72 -8.00 -41.63
N CYS A 621 -27.95 -7.33 -40.77
CA CYS A 621 -28.32 -6.02 -40.21
C CYS A 621 -27.69 -4.82 -40.94
N VAL A 622 -26.92 -5.03 -42.00
CA VAL A 622 -26.08 -3.99 -42.62
C VAL A 622 -26.92 -2.82 -43.15
N GLU A 623 -28.09 -3.10 -43.75
CA GLU A 623 -28.94 -2.06 -44.33
C GLU A 623 -29.59 -1.19 -43.24
N ASP A 624 -29.97 -1.78 -42.10
CA ASP A 624 -30.50 -1.05 -40.95
C ASP A 624 -29.42 -0.19 -40.28
N ILE A 625 -28.21 -0.72 -40.14
CA ILE A 625 -27.06 0.02 -39.60
C ILE A 625 -26.69 1.17 -40.53
N LYS A 626 -26.64 0.94 -41.86
CA LYS A 626 -26.37 1.97 -42.87
C LYS A 626 -27.34 3.13 -42.76
N ASN A 627 -28.63 2.87 -42.61
CA ASN A 627 -29.67 3.91 -42.52
C ASN A 627 -29.46 4.86 -41.32
N GLN A 628 -28.78 4.41 -40.27
CA GLN A 628 -28.45 5.23 -39.09
C GLN A 628 -27.06 5.88 -39.16
N LEU A 629 -26.22 5.50 -40.13
CA LEU A 629 -24.90 6.09 -40.33
C LEU A 629 -24.98 7.43 -41.11
N PRO A 630 -23.94 8.29 -41.03
CA PRO A 630 -23.88 9.53 -41.80
C PRO A 630 -24.04 9.31 -43.31
N ALA A 631 -24.59 10.29 -44.04
CA ALA A 631 -24.94 10.19 -45.46
C ALA A 631 -23.78 9.77 -46.40
N VAL A 632 -22.52 9.91 -45.95
CA VAL A 632 -21.31 9.46 -46.67
C VAL A 632 -21.15 7.94 -46.63
N ASP A 633 -21.58 7.29 -45.54
CA ASP A 633 -21.50 5.85 -45.32
C ASP A 633 -22.72 5.10 -45.85
N GLN A 634 -23.87 5.76 -45.95
CA GLN A 634 -25.09 5.22 -46.59
C GLN A 634 -24.90 4.84 -48.07
N LYS A 635 -23.99 5.51 -48.78
CA LYS A 635 -23.74 5.31 -50.21
C LYS A 635 -22.61 4.30 -50.51
N LYS A 636 -22.01 3.70 -49.48
CA LYS A 636 -20.92 2.72 -49.65
C LYS A 636 -21.45 1.36 -50.08
N ASP A 637 -20.63 0.65 -50.84
CA ASP A 637 -20.82 -0.77 -51.16
C ASP A 637 -20.98 -1.60 -49.88
N SER A 638 -22.01 -2.46 -49.85
CA SER A 638 -22.37 -3.30 -48.71
C SER A 638 -21.16 -4.11 -48.21
N ASN A 639 -20.36 -4.67 -49.11
CA ASN A 639 -19.21 -5.49 -48.70
C ASN A 639 -18.11 -4.68 -48.00
N LYS A 640 -17.91 -3.42 -48.39
CA LYS A 640 -16.90 -2.55 -47.78
C LYS A 640 -17.34 -2.06 -46.41
N ILE A 641 -18.63 -1.77 -46.24
CA ILE A 641 -19.14 -1.32 -44.94
C ILE A 641 -19.29 -2.47 -43.94
N VAL A 642 -19.59 -3.70 -44.40
CA VAL A 642 -19.56 -4.91 -43.56
C VAL A 642 -18.18 -5.09 -42.93
N ALA A 643 -17.10 -4.96 -43.72
CA ALA A 643 -15.74 -5.06 -43.21
C ALA A 643 -15.37 -3.93 -42.24
N GLU A 644 -15.84 -2.69 -42.48
CA GLU A 644 -15.64 -1.57 -41.56
C GLU A 644 -16.43 -1.75 -40.25
N ILE A 645 -17.65 -2.28 -40.30
CA ILE A 645 -18.47 -2.60 -39.12
C ILE A 645 -17.84 -3.75 -38.34
N GLU A 646 -17.43 -4.83 -39.01
CA GLU A 646 -16.74 -5.98 -38.39
C GLU A 646 -15.51 -5.51 -37.62
N HIS A 647 -14.65 -4.70 -38.24
CA HIS A 647 -13.47 -4.13 -37.58
C HIS A 647 -13.85 -3.24 -36.39
N ALA A 648 -14.86 -2.37 -36.54
CA ALA A 648 -15.32 -1.47 -35.47
C ALA A 648 -15.91 -2.24 -34.27
N ILE A 649 -16.64 -3.33 -34.52
CA ILE A 649 -17.24 -4.16 -33.48
C ILE A 649 -16.20 -4.97 -32.71
N LEU A 650 -15.19 -5.48 -33.40
CA LEU A 650 -14.07 -6.19 -32.74
C LEU A 650 -13.31 -5.27 -31.78
N GLN A 651 -13.21 -3.97 -32.06
CA GLN A 651 -12.59 -2.98 -31.14
C GLN A 651 -13.36 -2.83 -29.82
N ILE A 652 -14.68 -3.07 -29.81
CA ILE A 652 -15.52 -2.99 -28.61
C ILE A 652 -15.91 -4.37 -28.05
N SER A 653 -15.28 -5.44 -28.56
CA SER A 653 -15.59 -6.82 -28.18
C SER A 653 -14.40 -7.51 -27.49
N VAL A 654 -14.72 -8.48 -26.64
CA VAL A 654 -13.78 -9.44 -26.07
C VAL A 654 -13.73 -10.65 -26.99
N VAL A 655 -12.52 -11.01 -27.43
CA VAL A 655 -12.27 -12.19 -28.25
C VAL A 655 -11.51 -13.24 -27.43
N MET A 656 -12.21 -14.28 -27.00
CA MET A 656 -11.66 -15.40 -26.25
C MET A 656 -11.30 -16.53 -27.22
N LYS A 657 -9.99 -16.76 -27.43
CA LYS A 657 -9.51 -17.84 -28.30
C LYS A 657 -9.37 -19.16 -27.55
N ILE A 658 -9.82 -20.24 -28.16
CA ILE A 658 -9.74 -21.58 -27.60
C ILE A 658 -8.41 -22.22 -28.02
N PRO A 659 -7.59 -22.72 -27.08
CA PRO A 659 -6.30 -23.34 -27.37
C PRO A 659 -6.42 -24.48 -28.38
N GLU A 660 -5.50 -24.55 -29.34
CA GLU A 660 -5.52 -25.54 -30.43
C GLU A 660 -5.61 -26.99 -29.93
N ALA A 661 -4.99 -27.28 -28.78
CA ALA A 661 -4.98 -28.61 -28.17
C ALA A 661 -6.37 -29.13 -27.74
N ILE A 662 -7.34 -28.24 -27.54
CA ILE A 662 -8.70 -28.58 -27.07
C ILE A 662 -9.79 -28.15 -28.07
N GLN A 663 -9.41 -27.73 -29.27
CA GLN A 663 -10.37 -27.35 -30.31
C GLN A 663 -11.11 -28.56 -30.88
N LEU A 664 -12.42 -28.43 -31.04
CA LEU A 664 -13.28 -29.47 -31.60
C LEU A 664 -13.78 -29.06 -32.99
N LYS A 665 -13.84 -30.02 -33.93
CA LYS A 665 -14.18 -29.76 -35.35
C LYS A 665 -15.54 -29.08 -35.56
N ASN A 666 -16.51 -29.34 -34.68
CA ASN A 666 -17.89 -28.84 -34.78
C ASN A 666 -18.20 -27.77 -33.73
N ARG A 667 -17.19 -27.13 -33.14
CA ARG A 667 -17.35 -26.08 -32.14
C ARG A 667 -16.66 -24.78 -32.59
N PRO A 668 -17.13 -23.62 -32.08
CA PRO A 668 -16.42 -22.36 -32.24
C PRO A 668 -14.94 -22.47 -31.84
N LYS A 669 -14.05 -21.78 -32.56
CA LYS A 669 -12.62 -21.67 -32.19
C LYS A 669 -12.34 -20.45 -31.32
N GLU A 670 -13.24 -19.49 -31.34
CA GLU A 670 -13.27 -18.36 -30.43
C GLU A 670 -14.69 -17.98 -30.04
N LEU A 671 -14.78 -17.19 -28.97
CA LEU A 671 -16.02 -16.55 -28.52
C LEU A 671 -15.82 -15.04 -28.56
N ILE A 672 -16.74 -14.35 -29.22
CA ILE A 672 -16.77 -12.90 -29.38
C ILE A 672 -17.97 -12.37 -28.60
N LEU A 673 -17.71 -11.49 -27.63
CA LEU A 673 -18.68 -10.95 -26.68
C LEU A 673 -18.53 -9.43 -26.59
N SER A 674 -19.60 -8.68 -26.31
CA SER A 674 -19.46 -7.24 -26.02
C SER A 674 -18.57 -7.00 -24.78
N LYS A 675 -17.62 -6.05 -24.87
CA LYS A 675 -16.77 -5.67 -23.72
C LYS A 675 -17.59 -5.04 -22.59
N ALA A 676 -18.69 -4.35 -22.91
CA ALA A 676 -19.57 -3.73 -21.92
C ALA A 676 -20.36 -4.79 -21.13
N ASP A 677 -20.94 -5.77 -21.81
CA ASP A 677 -21.63 -6.89 -21.15
C ASP A 677 -20.63 -7.75 -20.37
N PHE A 678 -19.48 -8.07 -20.96
CA PHE A 678 -18.44 -8.88 -20.33
C PHE A 678 -17.87 -8.25 -19.05
N ARG A 679 -17.88 -6.92 -18.91
CA ARG A 679 -17.48 -6.22 -17.68
C ARG A 679 -18.40 -6.53 -16.49
N THR A 680 -19.66 -6.87 -16.75
CA THR A 680 -20.66 -7.12 -15.71
C THR A 680 -20.54 -8.54 -15.14
N ILE A 681 -20.39 -8.66 -13.82
CA ILE A 681 -20.28 -9.97 -13.16
C ILE A 681 -21.50 -10.85 -13.41
N LEU A 682 -22.70 -10.27 -13.36
CA LEU A 682 -23.96 -10.97 -13.61
C LEU A 682 -23.97 -11.66 -14.98
N PHE A 683 -23.52 -10.97 -16.04
CA PHE A 683 -23.46 -11.53 -17.39
C PHE A 683 -22.48 -12.71 -17.46
N ARG A 684 -21.27 -12.57 -16.88
CA ARG A 684 -20.28 -13.66 -16.84
C ARG A 684 -20.81 -14.88 -16.10
N THR A 685 -21.46 -14.68 -14.96
CA THR A 685 -22.06 -15.77 -14.17
C THR A 685 -23.19 -16.47 -14.93
N GLN A 686 -24.10 -15.72 -15.55
CA GLN A 686 -25.19 -16.29 -16.34
C GLN A 686 -24.67 -17.07 -17.55
N LEU A 687 -23.62 -16.58 -18.21
CA LEU A 687 -23.02 -17.25 -19.36
C LEU A 687 -22.25 -18.52 -18.93
N ALA A 688 -21.54 -18.47 -17.80
CA ALA A 688 -20.91 -19.64 -17.21
C ALA A 688 -21.96 -20.70 -16.81
N GLU A 689 -23.10 -20.30 -16.24
CA GLU A 689 -24.22 -21.19 -15.94
C GLU A 689 -24.84 -21.83 -17.20
N TYR A 690 -24.96 -21.08 -18.29
CA TYR A 690 -25.39 -21.63 -19.57
C TYR A 690 -24.46 -22.76 -20.02
N TYR A 691 -23.15 -22.53 -20.02
CA TYR A 691 -22.16 -23.54 -20.36
C TYR A 691 -22.11 -24.71 -19.35
N ARG A 692 -22.42 -24.48 -18.06
CA ARG A 692 -22.57 -25.58 -17.08
C ARG A 692 -23.75 -26.49 -17.39
N LYS A 693 -24.89 -25.90 -17.78
CA LYS A 693 -26.05 -26.67 -18.22
C LYS A 693 -25.70 -27.50 -19.45
N GLU A 694 -24.94 -26.92 -20.38
CA GLU A 694 -24.43 -27.64 -21.54
C GLU A 694 -23.46 -28.77 -21.17
N ALA A 695 -22.48 -28.52 -20.29
CA ALA A 695 -21.55 -29.53 -19.79
C ALA A 695 -22.27 -30.73 -19.15
N SER A 696 -23.39 -30.48 -18.48
CA SER A 696 -24.18 -31.54 -17.84
C SER A 696 -24.75 -32.58 -18.83
N ILE A 697 -24.88 -32.22 -20.11
CA ILE A 697 -25.36 -33.08 -21.20
C ILE A 697 -24.22 -33.99 -21.70
N TYR A 698 -22.96 -33.54 -21.61
CA TYR A 698 -21.78 -34.20 -22.17
C TYR A 698 -20.88 -34.86 -21.12
N LYS A 699 -21.41 -35.21 -19.92
CA LYS A 699 -20.63 -35.76 -18.80
C LYS A 699 -19.75 -36.98 -19.14
N SER A 700 -20.11 -37.74 -20.16
CA SER A 700 -19.38 -38.93 -20.63
C SER A 700 -18.33 -38.65 -21.71
N ASP A 701 -18.34 -37.47 -22.32
CA ASP A 701 -17.42 -37.07 -23.40
C ASP A 701 -16.35 -36.13 -22.84
N ARG A 702 -15.15 -36.67 -22.66
CA ARG A 702 -14.02 -35.95 -22.06
C ARG A 702 -13.61 -34.72 -22.89
N ASP A 703 -13.59 -34.83 -24.20
CA ASP A 703 -13.10 -33.76 -25.08
C ASP A 703 -14.10 -32.59 -25.09
N GLN A 704 -15.40 -32.88 -25.04
CA GLN A 704 -16.44 -31.85 -24.87
C GLN A 704 -16.37 -31.19 -23.49
N MET A 705 -16.13 -31.98 -22.43
CA MET A 705 -16.00 -31.44 -21.09
C MET A 705 -14.79 -30.52 -20.96
N ASP A 706 -13.63 -30.91 -21.50
CA ASP A 706 -12.41 -30.09 -21.47
C ASP A 706 -12.61 -28.77 -22.24
N TYR A 707 -13.26 -28.81 -23.40
CA TYR A 707 -13.64 -27.62 -24.18
C TYR A 707 -14.57 -26.67 -23.39
N ILE A 708 -15.65 -27.19 -22.79
CA ILE A 708 -16.63 -26.37 -22.07
C ILE A 708 -16.05 -25.84 -20.75
N GLN A 709 -15.26 -26.64 -20.04
CA GLN A 709 -14.59 -26.21 -18.80
C GLN A 709 -13.58 -25.10 -19.05
N PHE A 710 -12.84 -25.13 -20.17
CA PHE A 710 -11.98 -24.03 -20.56
C PHE A 710 -12.77 -22.71 -20.65
N ILE A 711 -13.92 -22.73 -21.33
CA ILE A 711 -14.77 -21.54 -21.48
C ILE A 711 -15.25 -21.05 -20.10
N ILE A 712 -15.77 -21.94 -19.26
CA ILE A 712 -16.22 -21.57 -17.90
C ILE A 712 -15.07 -20.95 -17.09
N ARG A 713 -13.88 -21.56 -17.14
CA ARG A 713 -12.69 -21.05 -16.44
C ARG A 713 -12.29 -19.66 -16.91
N GLU A 714 -12.36 -19.42 -18.21
CA GLU A 714 -12.04 -18.13 -18.81
C GLU A 714 -13.08 -17.05 -18.45
N LEU A 715 -14.36 -17.41 -18.36
CA LEU A 715 -15.44 -16.51 -17.93
C LEU A 715 -15.34 -16.14 -16.45
N GLU A 716 -14.94 -17.07 -15.59
CA GLU A 716 -14.98 -16.89 -14.12
C GLU A 716 -13.65 -16.44 -13.52
N PHE A 717 -12.52 -16.88 -14.08
CA PHE A 717 -11.19 -16.64 -13.52
C PHE A 717 -10.25 -15.95 -14.50
N GLY A 718 -10.37 -16.28 -15.80
CA GLY A 718 -9.54 -15.70 -16.86
C GLY A 718 -9.95 -14.29 -17.29
N TYR A 719 -11.10 -13.78 -16.85
CA TYR A 719 -11.75 -12.60 -17.43
C TYR A 719 -10.92 -11.31 -17.34
N ASN A 720 -10.07 -11.17 -16.32
CA ASN A 720 -9.26 -9.96 -16.10
C ASN A 720 -8.33 -9.64 -17.27
N LYS A 721 -7.86 -10.64 -18.03
CA LYS A 721 -6.96 -10.40 -19.18
C LYS A 721 -7.66 -9.77 -20.37
N TYR A 722 -9.00 -9.82 -20.42
CA TYR A 722 -9.81 -9.23 -21.49
C TYR A 722 -10.43 -7.88 -21.11
N LEU A 723 -10.37 -7.50 -19.83
CA LEU A 723 -10.90 -6.22 -19.32
C LEU A 723 -9.86 -5.10 -19.24
N LYS A 724 -8.57 -5.43 -19.43
CA LYS A 724 -7.53 -4.43 -19.72
C LYS A 724 -7.80 -3.77 -21.07
#